data_AF-A0A8T3QHV5-F1
#
_entry.id   AF-A0A8T3QHV5-F1
#
_cell.length_a   1.000
_cell.length_b   1.000
_cell.length_c   1.000
_cell.angle_alpha   90.00
_cell.angle_beta   90.00
_cell.angle_gamma   90.00
#
_symmetry.space_group_name_H-M   'P 1'
#
loop_
_entity.id
_entity.type
_entity.pdbx_description
1 polymer ?
#
loop_
_entity_poly.entity_id
_entity_poly.type
_entity_poly.pdbx_seq_one_letter_code
_entity_poly.pdbx_strand_id
1 'polypeptide(L)'
;MSDRPAAPEAPWVVGKSGRIAVGVSGAGSNLRALHAAALRGELGGAIVLVFADRACPALDWAAGQGIETALVPGGTDARLAETLVAARPDAVVLAGYLRLIGPAVLAAFAGRILNTHPSLLPAFPGAHAVDDALAHGVVVTGCTVHLVDASLDGGPIVAQEPVAILPGDDAAALHDRIRAVEHRLLPWTVGLLLADALTVGLNGRHVRLDVDHADAAVPLPRRALLSVSDKRGLVELGRGLAARGFQLVSTGGTARTLRAAGLAVSDVAAVTGLPEMLDGRVKTLHPRIHAGLLADRRLDDHRRQLLAAGIAPFELVVVDLYPFAAALERPDVSVDELIEEIDIGGPAMIRAAAKNQANVAVVTSPSRYGDVLTALDMAGGFPDRFRRELALEAFALTAAYDARIAAELPARLGVAGLLDDSHDSFPATLTLGLEKVETLRYGENPHQPAARYRRPGSSLDDGPFGIVRPPLQGKTLSYNNVLDAAAAAQLGRALNGPAVAIVKHMNPCAVAERSSLLDAWSTALEADPVSAFGGVVAATRQIDAALATELVAIFLEIVIAPGYSPDALAILASKPNLRVLVDERLAVDEAITAPIASPARSLRTAGGAILVSAPDIARDDPAGWTCATRRAPTDQQRLDLDLAWRVVRGLTSNAIALVKDRRLVGMGSGQTSRLDAARQALAKAHAMLGPASTTGAACASDAFFPFPDAVEACLAAGVGAFVQPGGSVRDADAIAAVDAAGGTMLLTGTRHFRH
;
A
#
# COMPACT_ATOMS: atom_id res chain seq x y z
N MET A 1 12.93 54.99 0.12
CA MET A 1 12.26 54.55 -1.13
C MET A 1 12.93 53.24 -1.51
N SER A 2 12.58 52.09 -0.95
CA SER A 2 11.31 51.32 -0.95
C SER A 2 10.97 50.73 -2.31
N ASP A 3 11.50 49.55 -2.60
CA ASP A 3 10.97 48.66 -3.64
C ASP A 3 10.86 47.25 -3.04
N ARG A 4 9.66 46.93 -2.53
CA ARG A 4 9.19 45.56 -2.40
C ARG A 4 8.27 45.30 -3.59
N PRO A 5 8.45 44.21 -4.36
CA PRO A 5 7.48 43.84 -5.37
C PRO A 5 6.17 43.47 -4.68
N ALA A 6 5.07 44.07 -5.14
CA ALA A 6 3.73 43.78 -4.67
C ALA A 6 3.41 42.29 -4.90
N ALA A 7 2.79 41.66 -3.90
CA ALA A 7 2.23 40.31 -4.03
C ALA A 7 1.18 40.30 -5.15
N PRO A 8 1.08 39.22 -5.94
CA PRO A 8 0.04 39.12 -6.95
C PRO A 8 -1.32 39.02 -6.25
N GLU A 9 -2.15 40.06 -6.41
CA GLU A 9 -3.57 39.99 -6.06
C GLU A 9 -4.24 38.93 -6.95
N ALA A 10 -4.77 37.88 -6.32
CA ALA A 10 -5.60 36.90 -6.99
C ALA A 10 -6.91 37.58 -7.46
N PRO A 11 -7.38 37.35 -8.70
CA PRO A 11 -8.55 38.01 -9.23
C PRO A 11 -9.80 37.32 -8.68
N TRP A 12 -10.22 37.68 -7.48
CA TRP A 12 -11.55 37.36 -6.98
C TRP A 12 -12.45 38.54 -7.28
N VAL A 13 -13.35 38.36 -8.24
CA VAL A 13 -14.45 39.29 -8.50
C VAL A 13 -15.24 39.42 -7.20
N VAL A 14 -15.10 40.55 -6.51
CA VAL A 14 -15.93 40.90 -5.36
C VAL A 14 -17.30 41.28 -5.90
N GLY A 15 -18.12 40.26 -6.17
CA GLY A 15 -19.57 40.40 -6.14
C GLY A 15 -19.99 40.87 -4.75
N LYS A 16 -21.06 41.65 -4.68
CA LYS A 16 -21.61 42.13 -3.41
C LYS A 16 -21.94 40.92 -2.53
N SER A 17 -21.19 40.68 -1.45
CA SER A 17 -21.42 39.55 -0.54
C SER A 17 -22.79 39.69 0.12
N GLY A 18 -23.61 38.63 0.05
CA GLY A 18 -24.95 38.61 0.64
C GLY A 18 -24.91 38.82 2.15
N ARG A 19 -25.90 39.52 2.70
CA ARG A 19 -26.02 39.84 4.14
C ARG A 19 -27.08 38.95 4.77
N ILE A 20 -26.71 38.19 5.80
CA ILE A 20 -27.61 37.22 6.45
C ILE A 20 -27.93 37.68 7.88
N ALA A 21 -29.22 37.72 8.24
CA ALA A 21 -29.66 37.85 9.62
C ALA A 21 -30.19 36.51 10.12
N VAL A 22 -29.72 36.02 11.28
CA VAL A 22 -30.07 34.69 11.80
C VAL A 22 -30.85 34.81 13.11
N GLY A 23 -32.05 34.25 13.14
CA GLY A 23 -32.90 34.14 14.33
C GLY A 23 -32.62 32.87 15.12
N VAL A 24 -32.44 32.97 16.43
CA VAL A 24 -32.15 31.85 17.34
C VAL A 24 -32.89 31.97 18.67
N SER A 25 -33.21 30.83 19.31
CA SER A 25 -33.81 30.82 20.66
C SER A 25 -33.11 29.87 21.66
N GLY A 26 -32.03 29.19 21.26
CA GLY A 26 -31.39 28.13 22.05
C GLY A 26 -29.87 28.08 21.94
N ALA A 27 -29.30 26.86 21.85
CA ALA A 27 -27.85 26.64 21.80
C ALA A 27 -27.18 27.07 20.48
N GLY A 28 -27.95 27.21 19.40
CA GLY A 28 -27.48 27.74 18.12
C GLY A 28 -26.63 26.78 17.29
N SER A 29 -26.88 25.46 17.31
CA SER A 29 -26.16 24.50 16.46
C SER A 29 -26.26 24.84 14.97
N ASN A 30 -27.46 25.20 14.50
CA ASN A 30 -27.70 25.57 13.10
C ASN A 30 -27.02 26.90 12.74
N LEU A 31 -26.99 27.87 13.67
CA LEU A 31 -26.21 29.10 13.53
C LEU A 31 -24.71 28.81 13.37
N ARG A 32 -24.15 27.88 14.17
CA ARG A 32 -22.73 27.50 14.08
C ARG A 32 -22.41 26.84 12.75
N ALA A 33 -23.30 25.97 12.25
CA ALA A 33 -23.15 25.34 10.93
C ALA A 33 -23.18 26.39 9.81
N LEU A 34 -24.15 27.32 9.84
CA LEU A 34 -24.24 28.44 8.90
C LEU A 34 -23.00 29.33 8.95
N HIS A 35 -22.53 29.70 10.15
CA HIS A 35 -21.34 30.54 10.30
C HIS A 35 -20.10 29.85 9.76
N ALA A 36 -19.91 28.56 10.04
CA ALA A 36 -18.80 27.79 9.52
C ALA A 36 -18.83 27.72 7.98
N ALA A 37 -20.02 27.54 7.38
CA ALA A 37 -20.21 27.58 5.93
C ALA A 37 -19.91 28.98 5.35
N ALA A 38 -20.33 30.05 6.03
CA ALA A 38 -20.06 31.44 5.63
C ALA A 38 -18.55 31.74 5.63
N LEU A 39 -17.82 31.34 6.69
CA LEU A 39 -16.37 31.51 6.78
C LEU A 39 -15.60 30.77 5.69
N ARG A 40 -16.14 29.64 5.21
CA ARG A 40 -15.59 28.89 4.08
C ARG A 40 -16.04 29.44 2.71
N GLY A 41 -16.86 30.49 2.68
CA GLY A 41 -17.39 31.11 1.46
C GLY A 41 -18.50 30.32 0.78
N GLU A 42 -19.06 29.30 1.41
CA GLU A 42 -20.00 28.34 0.81
C GLU A 42 -21.40 28.93 0.59
N LEU A 43 -21.74 30.01 1.30
CA LEU A 43 -23.07 30.62 1.24
C LEU A 43 -23.18 31.73 0.18
N GLY A 44 -22.06 32.31 -0.27
CA GLY A 44 -22.08 33.56 -1.05
C GLY A 44 -22.40 34.81 -0.22
N GLY A 45 -22.41 34.69 1.11
CA GLY A 45 -22.76 35.76 2.03
C GLY A 45 -22.18 35.58 3.44
N ALA A 46 -22.29 36.62 4.25
CA ALA A 46 -21.82 36.67 5.63
C ALA A 46 -22.98 36.91 6.60
N ILE A 47 -22.87 36.34 7.80
CA ILE A 47 -23.81 36.62 8.89
C ILE A 47 -23.47 37.99 9.46
N VAL A 48 -24.39 38.94 9.29
CA VAL A 48 -24.23 40.33 9.75
C VAL A 48 -24.98 40.62 11.04
N LEU A 49 -25.98 39.80 11.38
CA LEU A 49 -26.78 39.96 12.59
C LEU A 49 -27.24 38.60 13.10
N VAL A 50 -27.14 38.38 14.41
CA VAL A 50 -27.83 37.29 15.13
C VAL A 50 -28.84 37.89 16.09
N PHE A 51 -30.13 37.56 15.92
CA PHE A 51 -31.20 38.07 16.77
C PHE A 51 -31.89 36.96 17.54
N ALA A 52 -32.42 37.28 18.71
CA ALA A 52 -33.15 36.33 19.54
C ALA A 52 -34.36 36.98 20.23
N ASP A 53 -35.38 36.16 20.53
CA ASP A 53 -36.56 36.53 21.32
C ASP A 53 -36.32 36.44 22.83
N ARG A 54 -35.23 35.80 23.23
CA ARG A 54 -34.84 35.57 24.64
C ARG A 54 -33.32 35.47 24.76
N ALA A 55 -32.82 35.70 25.97
CA ALA A 55 -31.41 35.44 26.26
C ALA A 55 -31.14 33.94 26.04
N CYS A 56 -30.10 33.62 25.26
CA CYS A 56 -29.73 32.25 24.94
C CYS A 56 -28.22 32.13 24.65
N PRO A 57 -27.62 30.94 24.83
CA PRO A 57 -26.18 30.74 24.62
C PRO A 57 -25.69 31.07 23.21
N ALA A 58 -26.57 31.02 22.21
CA ALA A 58 -26.23 31.37 20.83
C ALA A 58 -25.85 32.85 20.67
N LEU A 59 -26.45 33.77 21.43
CA LEU A 59 -26.10 35.20 21.37
C LEU A 59 -24.69 35.44 21.91
N ASP A 60 -24.36 34.87 23.08
CA ASP A 60 -23.03 34.99 23.68
C ASP A 60 -21.96 34.42 22.75
N TRP A 61 -22.26 33.28 22.14
CA TRP A 61 -21.36 32.67 21.16
C TRP A 61 -21.16 33.57 19.92
N ALA A 62 -22.24 34.14 19.37
CA ALA A 62 -22.18 35.03 18.20
C ALA A 62 -21.38 36.31 18.49
N ALA A 63 -21.60 36.92 19.65
CA ALA A 63 -20.82 38.07 20.12
C ALA A 63 -19.34 37.71 20.25
N GLY A 64 -19.03 36.50 20.75
CA GLY A 64 -17.66 35.98 20.81
C GLY A 64 -17.00 35.74 19.45
N GLN A 65 -17.78 35.61 18.37
CA GLN A 65 -17.28 35.57 16.99
C GLN A 65 -17.21 36.96 16.33
N GLY A 66 -17.54 38.03 17.06
CA GLY A 66 -17.57 39.40 16.55
C GLY A 66 -18.78 39.71 15.65
N ILE A 67 -19.84 38.90 15.72
CA ILE A 67 -21.08 39.12 14.95
C ILE A 67 -22.00 40.06 15.75
N GLU A 68 -22.64 41.01 15.08
CA GLU A 68 -23.62 41.89 15.72
C GLU A 68 -24.78 41.08 16.29
N THR A 69 -25.23 41.42 17.50
CA THR A 69 -26.32 40.71 18.18
C THR A 69 -27.46 41.63 18.57
N ALA A 70 -28.70 41.14 18.46
CA ALA A 70 -29.88 41.87 18.90
C ALA A 70 -30.82 40.98 19.74
N LEU A 71 -30.96 41.30 21.02
CA LEU A 71 -31.98 40.71 21.88
C LEU A 71 -33.27 41.54 21.76
N VAL A 72 -34.36 40.93 21.30
CA VAL A 72 -35.67 41.58 21.11
C VAL A 72 -36.74 40.87 21.96
N PRO A 73 -36.63 40.94 23.31
CA PRO A 73 -37.51 40.21 24.21
C PRO A 73 -38.83 40.94 24.36
N GLY A 74 -39.95 40.25 24.16
CA GLY A 74 -41.29 40.87 24.22
C GLY A 74 -41.53 42.01 23.23
N GLY A 75 -40.62 42.23 22.26
CA GLY A 75 -40.75 43.33 21.29
C GLY A 75 -41.93 43.10 20.35
N THR A 76 -42.70 44.15 20.06
CA THR A 76 -43.71 44.11 19.01
C THR A 76 -43.05 43.76 17.67
N ASP A 77 -43.80 43.13 16.78
CA ASP A 77 -43.34 42.77 15.44
C ASP A 77 -42.69 43.95 14.68
N ALA A 78 -43.18 45.16 14.91
CA ALA A 78 -42.59 46.40 14.41
C ALA A 78 -41.12 46.60 14.83
N ARG A 79 -40.77 46.34 16.10
CA ARG A 79 -39.40 46.52 16.60
C ARG A 79 -38.43 45.51 16.00
N LEU A 80 -38.88 44.27 15.77
CA LEU A 80 -38.09 43.27 15.07
C LEU A 80 -37.87 43.68 13.61
N ALA A 81 -38.92 44.18 12.94
CA ALA A 81 -38.81 44.70 11.58
C ALA A 81 -37.83 45.87 11.49
N GLU A 82 -37.90 46.85 12.40
CA GLU A 82 -36.94 47.96 12.47
C GLU A 82 -35.50 47.47 12.65
N THR A 83 -35.28 46.51 13.55
CA THR A 83 -33.96 45.92 13.81
C THR A 83 -33.40 45.24 12.55
N LEU A 84 -34.21 44.43 11.87
CA LEU A 84 -33.82 43.74 10.64
C LEU A 84 -33.59 44.73 9.48
N VAL A 85 -34.45 45.73 9.31
CA VAL A 85 -34.31 46.76 8.27
C VAL A 85 -33.01 47.55 8.47
N ALA A 86 -32.65 47.90 9.71
CA ALA A 86 -31.39 48.56 10.02
C ALA A 86 -30.17 47.71 9.61
N ALA A 87 -30.22 46.40 9.84
CA ALA A 87 -29.16 45.48 9.46
C ALA A 87 -29.08 45.22 7.94
N ARG A 88 -30.12 45.57 7.17
CA ARG A 88 -30.22 45.37 5.71
C ARG A 88 -29.81 43.97 5.24
N PRO A 89 -30.41 42.88 5.76
CA PRO A 89 -30.12 41.55 5.28
C PRO A 89 -30.78 41.30 3.92
N ASP A 90 -30.07 40.57 3.07
CA ASP A 90 -30.58 39.99 1.84
C ASP A 90 -31.42 38.75 2.15
N ALA A 91 -31.08 37.99 3.19
CA ALA A 91 -31.85 36.85 3.69
C ALA A 91 -31.99 36.85 5.23
N VAL A 92 -33.16 36.45 5.72
CA VAL A 92 -33.45 36.19 7.14
C VAL A 92 -33.58 34.68 7.34
N VAL A 93 -32.85 34.11 8.29
CA VAL A 93 -32.79 32.65 8.50
C VAL A 93 -33.19 32.32 9.92
N LEU A 94 -34.30 31.63 10.10
CA LEU A 94 -34.80 31.14 11.38
C LEU A 94 -34.15 29.79 11.66
N ALA A 95 -33.10 29.79 12.48
CA ALA A 95 -32.24 28.65 12.77
C ALA A 95 -32.55 28.10 14.18
N GLY A 96 -33.79 27.63 14.39
CA GLY A 96 -34.32 27.28 15.70
C GLY A 96 -34.85 28.49 16.48
N TYR A 97 -35.56 29.39 15.78
CA TYR A 97 -36.24 30.55 16.35
C TYR A 97 -37.68 30.17 16.72
N LEU A 98 -38.05 30.26 18.00
CA LEU A 98 -39.31 29.69 18.52
C LEU A 98 -40.49 30.66 18.50
N ARG A 99 -40.35 31.81 17.85
CA ARG A 99 -41.40 32.84 17.79
C ARG A 99 -41.88 33.06 16.36
N LEU A 100 -43.19 33.18 16.19
CA LEU A 100 -43.80 33.53 14.91
C LEU A 100 -43.34 34.91 14.43
N ILE A 101 -43.02 34.99 13.14
CA ILE A 101 -42.72 36.23 12.45
C ILE A 101 -44.04 36.94 12.10
N GLY A 102 -44.16 38.20 12.47
CA GLY A 102 -45.39 38.95 12.27
C GLY A 102 -45.44 39.74 10.95
N PRO A 103 -46.57 40.42 10.68
CA PRO A 103 -46.87 41.04 9.39
C PRO A 103 -45.86 42.09 8.91
N ALA A 104 -45.26 42.88 9.80
CA ALA A 104 -44.31 43.93 9.46
C ALA A 104 -42.99 43.35 8.95
N VAL A 105 -42.48 42.29 9.59
CA VAL A 105 -41.28 41.59 9.12
C VAL A 105 -41.57 40.84 7.81
N LEU A 106 -42.72 40.15 7.73
CA LEU A 106 -43.15 39.48 6.50
C LEU A 106 -43.27 40.45 5.32
N ALA A 107 -43.80 41.64 5.54
CA ALA A 107 -43.91 42.68 4.51
C ALA A 107 -42.53 43.19 4.06
N ALA A 108 -41.58 43.36 4.98
CA ALA A 108 -40.24 43.88 4.67
C ALA A 108 -39.33 42.84 3.97
N PHE A 109 -39.52 41.56 4.25
CA PHE A 109 -38.64 40.48 3.79
C PHE A 109 -39.38 39.34 3.06
N ALA A 110 -40.53 39.64 2.46
CA ALA A 110 -41.33 38.66 1.69
C ALA A 110 -40.46 37.88 0.69
N GLY A 111 -40.58 36.55 0.72
CA GLY A 111 -39.79 35.65 -0.14
C GLY A 111 -38.31 35.52 0.24
N ARG A 112 -37.85 36.16 1.32
CA ARG A 112 -36.45 36.18 1.75
C ARG A 112 -36.24 35.67 3.19
N ILE A 113 -37.26 35.04 3.77
CA ILE A 113 -37.21 34.44 5.10
C ILE A 113 -37.25 32.92 4.98
N LEU A 114 -36.18 32.24 5.40
CA LEU A 114 -36.12 30.78 5.47
C LEU A 114 -36.28 30.30 6.91
N ASN A 115 -36.96 29.19 7.11
CA ASN A 115 -37.03 28.47 8.39
C ASN A 115 -36.61 27.01 8.20
N THR A 116 -35.85 26.49 9.16
CA THR A 116 -35.58 25.05 9.29
C THR A 116 -36.53 24.47 10.32
N HIS A 117 -37.15 23.34 10.00
CA HIS A 117 -38.12 22.66 10.84
C HIS A 117 -37.78 21.17 10.98
N PRO A 118 -37.75 20.60 12.20
CA PRO A 118 -37.29 19.23 12.44
C PRO A 118 -38.39 18.17 12.20
N SER A 119 -39.13 18.30 11.11
CA SER A 119 -40.01 17.25 10.56
C SER A 119 -40.15 17.38 9.05
N LEU A 120 -40.85 16.43 8.41
CA LEU A 120 -41.30 16.53 7.02
C LEU A 120 -42.65 17.25 6.96
N LEU A 121 -42.63 18.58 6.86
CA LEU A 121 -43.84 19.39 6.70
C LEU A 121 -44.67 18.92 5.48
N PRO A 122 -46.01 18.94 5.57
CA PRO A 122 -46.84 19.55 6.61
C PRO A 122 -47.05 18.69 7.87
N ALA A 123 -46.37 17.54 8.01
CA ALA A 123 -46.51 16.71 9.21
C ALA A 123 -45.78 17.33 10.42
N PHE A 124 -46.41 17.28 11.59
CA PHE A 124 -45.86 17.74 12.87
C PHE A 124 -45.37 19.21 12.85
N PRO A 125 -46.22 20.21 12.51
CA PRO A 125 -45.86 21.62 12.63
C PRO A 125 -45.76 22.04 14.10
N GLY A 126 -45.04 23.13 14.39
CA GLY A 126 -44.88 23.68 15.74
C GLY A 126 -43.67 23.14 16.51
N ALA A 127 -43.48 23.66 17.73
CA ALA A 127 -42.22 23.52 18.47
C ALA A 127 -41.89 22.09 18.97
N HIS A 128 -42.86 21.16 18.97
CA HIS A 128 -42.73 19.81 19.53
C HIS A 128 -42.62 18.70 18.46
N ALA A 129 -42.27 19.06 17.23
CA ALA A 129 -42.33 18.17 16.08
C ALA A 129 -41.64 16.80 16.25
N VAL A 130 -40.50 16.75 16.94
CA VAL A 130 -39.77 15.50 17.19
C VAL A 130 -40.49 14.61 18.21
N ASP A 131 -40.97 15.20 19.31
CA ASP A 131 -41.74 14.50 20.33
C ASP A 131 -43.07 13.99 19.75
N ASP A 132 -43.72 14.81 18.93
CA ASP A 132 -44.98 14.46 18.26
C ASP A 132 -44.78 13.31 17.27
N ALA A 133 -43.67 13.30 16.50
CA ALA A 133 -43.35 12.21 15.58
C ALA A 133 -43.13 10.88 16.31
N LEU A 134 -42.39 10.90 17.42
CA LEU A 134 -42.15 9.72 18.27
C LEU A 134 -43.45 9.23 18.91
N ALA A 135 -44.26 10.14 19.46
CA ALA A 135 -45.54 9.81 20.07
C ALA A 135 -46.55 9.23 19.07
N HIS A 136 -46.51 9.71 17.82
CA HIS A 136 -47.36 9.19 16.74
C HIS A 136 -46.92 7.80 16.27
N GLY A 137 -45.66 7.41 16.48
CA GLY A 137 -45.11 6.12 16.05
C GLY A 137 -44.82 6.05 14.55
N VAL A 138 -44.54 7.19 13.89
CA VAL A 138 -44.06 7.18 12.50
C VAL A 138 -42.66 6.58 12.43
N VAL A 139 -42.34 5.93 11.30
CA VAL A 139 -41.01 5.32 11.07
C VAL A 139 -40.07 6.24 10.29
N VAL A 140 -40.59 7.37 9.79
CA VAL A 140 -39.85 8.39 9.05
C VAL A 140 -40.33 9.77 9.47
N THR A 141 -39.39 10.63 9.84
CA THR A 141 -39.55 12.09 9.97
C THR A 141 -38.52 12.76 9.06
N GLY A 142 -38.04 13.96 9.38
CA GLY A 142 -36.97 14.57 8.60
C GLY A 142 -36.67 16.01 8.98
N CYS A 143 -36.07 16.71 8.03
CA CYS A 143 -35.82 18.14 8.08
C CYS A 143 -36.55 18.78 6.90
N THR A 144 -37.22 19.90 7.15
CA THR A 144 -37.78 20.77 6.11
C THR A 144 -37.13 22.14 6.19
N VAL A 145 -36.66 22.65 5.06
CA VAL A 145 -36.40 24.08 4.89
C VAL A 145 -37.47 24.68 4.00
N HIS A 146 -38.16 25.70 4.49
CA HIS A 146 -39.27 26.35 3.78
C HIS A 146 -39.16 27.88 3.87
N LEU A 147 -39.80 28.57 2.92
CA LEU A 147 -40.01 30.02 3.04
C LEU A 147 -41.11 30.30 4.06
N VAL A 148 -40.93 31.33 4.86
CA VAL A 148 -41.87 31.71 5.92
C VAL A 148 -43.00 32.56 5.33
N ASP A 149 -44.24 32.23 5.66
CA ASP A 149 -45.42 33.02 5.38
C ASP A 149 -46.20 33.34 6.67
N ALA A 150 -47.45 33.77 6.56
CA ALA A 150 -48.29 34.12 7.71
C ALA A 150 -48.81 32.91 8.50
N SER A 151 -48.61 31.68 7.99
CA SER A 151 -49.06 30.45 8.63
C SER A 151 -47.95 29.82 9.46
N LEU A 152 -48.33 29.02 10.47
CA LEU A 152 -47.38 28.23 11.24
C LEU A 152 -46.87 27.08 10.36
N ASP A 153 -45.60 27.17 9.95
CA ASP A 153 -44.88 26.15 9.18
C ASP A 153 -45.59 25.71 7.87
N GLY A 154 -46.41 26.58 7.27
CA GLY A 154 -47.22 26.25 6.09
C GLY A 154 -46.73 26.86 4.77
N GLY A 155 -45.66 27.65 4.81
CA GLY A 155 -45.09 28.28 3.64
C GLY A 155 -44.43 27.29 2.65
N PRO A 156 -44.07 27.76 1.44
CA PRO A 156 -43.63 26.86 0.38
C PRO A 156 -42.30 26.21 0.71
N ILE A 157 -42.26 24.89 0.51
CA ILE A 157 -41.12 24.03 0.84
C ILE A 157 -40.02 24.21 -0.20
N VAL A 158 -38.82 24.55 0.25
CA VAL A 158 -37.63 24.72 -0.59
C VAL A 158 -36.88 23.39 -0.72
N ALA A 159 -36.68 22.71 0.40
CA ALA A 159 -36.01 21.42 0.43
C ALA A 159 -36.49 20.58 1.61
N GLN A 160 -36.53 19.27 1.41
CA GLN A 160 -36.84 18.29 2.45
C GLN A 160 -35.92 17.11 2.35
N GLU A 161 -35.61 16.53 3.50
CA GLU A 161 -34.86 15.29 3.55
C GLU A 161 -35.37 14.36 4.66
N PRO A 162 -35.74 13.11 4.31
CA PRO A 162 -36.25 12.15 5.28
C PRO A 162 -35.14 11.66 6.21
N VAL A 163 -35.51 11.42 7.47
CA VAL A 163 -34.70 10.80 8.51
C VAL A 163 -35.50 9.64 9.09
N ALA A 164 -34.94 8.43 9.05
CA ALA A 164 -35.56 7.27 9.65
C ALA A 164 -35.58 7.40 11.18
N ILE A 165 -36.67 6.93 11.80
CA ILE A 165 -36.78 6.73 13.24
C ILE A 165 -36.45 5.26 13.50
N LEU A 166 -35.38 5.01 14.25
CA LEU A 166 -34.87 3.66 14.51
C LEU A 166 -35.58 3.04 15.73
N PRO A 167 -35.66 1.70 15.80
CA PRO A 167 -36.17 1.02 16.97
C PRO A 167 -35.41 1.44 18.24
N GLY A 168 -36.14 1.97 19.23
CA GLY A 168 -35.57 2.42 20.51
C GLY A 168 -35.00 3.83 20.52
N ASP A 169 -35.16 4.62 19.45
CA ASP A 169 -34.80 6.05 19.46
C ASP A 169 -35.54 6.80 20.57
N ASP A 170 -34.82 7.65 21.28
CA ASP A 170 -35.39 8.72 22.10
C ASP A 170 -35.37 10.07 21.35
N ALA A 171 -35.99 11.09 21.95
CA ALA A 171 -36.04 12.43 21.36
C ALA A 171 -34.65 13.01 21.10
N ALA A 172 -33.68 12.75 21.97
CA ALA A 172 -32.33 13.30 21.84
C ALA A 172 -31.58 12.69 20.64
N ALA A 173 -31.58 11.36 20.52
CA ALA A 173 -30.95 10.63 19.43
C ALA A 173 -31.57 10.97 18.08
N LEU A 174 -32.90 11.08 18.02
CA LEU A 174 -33.60 11.49 16.80
C LEU A 174 -33.28 12.95 16.44
N HIS A 175 -33.27 13.85 17.43
CA HIS A 175 -32.95 15.26 17.22
C HIS A 175 -31.49 15.45 16.76
N ASP A 176 -30.53 14.68 17.27
CA ASP A 176 -29.15 14.67 16.76
C ASP A 176 -29.07 14.25 15.29
N ARG A 177 -29.82 13.21 14.91
CA ARG A 177 -29.86 12.73 13.52
C ARG A 177 -30.50 13.75 12.57
N ILE A 178 -31.58 14.41 13.00
CA ILE A 178 -32.21 15.50 12.23
C ILE A 178 -31.26 16.69 12.11
N ARG A 179 -30.63 17.12 13.22
CA ARG A 179 -29.65 18.23 13.21
C ARG A 179 -28.51 18.01 12.23
N ALA A 180 -28.02 16.78 12.09
CA ALA A 180 -26.99 16.44 11.11
C ALA A 180 -27.42 16.75 9.67
N VAL A 181 -28.70 16.53 9.35
CA VAL A 181 -29.31 16.91 8.06
C VAL A 181 -29.48 18.42 7.96
N GLU A 182 -29.98 19.09 9.00
CA GLU A 182 -30.15 20.54 9.05
C GLU A 182 -28.83 21.28 8.76
N HIS A 183 -27.72 20.81 9.33
CA HIS A 183 -26.39 21.40 9.17
C HIS A 183 -25.87 21.36 7.73
N ARG A 184 -26.48 20.56 6.86
CA ARG A 184 -26.22 20.54 5.42
C ARG A 184 -27.31 21.26 4.63
N LEU A 185 -28.57 20.93 4.89
CA LEU A 185 -29.71 21.38 4.08
C LEU A 185 -29.94 22.89 4.23
N LEU A 186 -29.78 23.44 5.44
CA LEU A 186 -29.99 24.86 5.69
C LEU A 186 -28.91 25.74 5.03
N PRO A 187 -27.59 25.50 5.20
CA PRO A 187 -26.58 26.24 4.46
C PRO A 187 -26.77 26.19 2.94
N TRP A 188 -27.07 25.02 2.38
CA TRP A 188 -27.27 24.87 0.94
C TRP A 188 -28.45 25.71 0.43
N THR A 189 -29.60 25.64 1.09
CA THR A 189 -30.79 26.43 0.71
C THR A 189 -30.62 27.93 0.93
N VAL A 190 -29.85 28.35 1.94
CA VAL A 190 -29.45 29.76 2.10
C VAL A 190 -28.59 30.21 0.92
N GLY A 191 -27.64 29.38 0.47
CA GLY A 191 -26.84 29.67 -0.73
C GLY A 191 -27.70 29.80 -1.99
N LEU A 192 -28.68 28.90 -2.18
CA LEU A 192 -29.64 28.98 -3.29
C LEU A 192 -30.46 30.28 -3.26
N LEU A 193 -30.92 30.70 -2.08
CA LEU A 193 -31.69 31.94 -1.92
C LEU A 193 -30.83 33.18 -2.22
N LEU A 194 -29.61 33.24 -1.68
CA LEU A 194 -28.69 34.36 -1.91
C LEU A 194 -28.23 34.45 -3.38
N ALA A 195 -28.18 33.31 -4.05
CA ALA A 195 -27.89 33.21 -5.49
C ALA A 195 -29.12 33.51 -6.36
N ASP A 196 -30.28 33.85 -5.81
CA ASP A 196 -31.54 34.08 -6.55
C ASP A 196 -31.96 32.89 -7.44
N ALA A 197 -31.60 31.66 -7.02
CA ALA A 197 -31.85 30.43 -7.78
C ALA A 197 -33.20 29.78 -7.48
N LEU A 198 -34.05 30.43 -6.67
CA LEU A 198 -35.33 29.90 -6.20
C LEU A 198 -36.49 30.76 -6.70
N THR A 199 -37.49 30.13 -7.33
CA THR A 199 -38.72 30.83 -7.74
C THR A 199 -39.95 30.15 -7.14
N VAL A 200 -40.83 30.91 -6.49
CA VAL A 200 -42.12 30.40 -6.01
C VAL A 200 -43.13 30.40 -7.16
N GLY A 201 -43.72 29.25 -7.46
CA GLY A 201 -44.71 29.07 -8.50
C GLY A 201 -46.03 29.80 -8.21
N LEU A 202 -46.86 29.95 -9.24
CA LEU A 202 -48.09 30.75 -9.22
C LEU A 202 -49.10 30.36 -8.12
N ASN A 203 -49.07 29.11 -7.66
CA ASN A 203 -49.94 28.63 -6.58
C ASN A 203 -49.41 28.97 -5.17
N GLY A 204 -48.25 29.62 -5.06
CA GLY A 204 -47.62 29.99 -3.80
C GLY A 204 -47.06 28.82 -2.99
N ARG A 205 -47.10 27.58 -3.50
CA ARG A 205 -46.72 26.36 -2.75
C ARG A 205 -45.50 25.64 -3.32
N HIS A 206 -45.30 25.66 -4.64
CA HIS A 206 -44.18 24.97 -5.28
C HIS A 206 -42.97 25.91 -5.42
N VAL A 207 -41.81 25.50 -4.94
CA VAL A 207 -40.53 26.17 -5.23
C VAL A 207 -39.87 25.45 -6.40
N ARG A 208 -39.45 26.21 -7.41
CA ARG A 208 -38.63 25.73 -8.52
C ARG A 208 -37.19 26.17 -8.30
N LEU A 209 -36.27 25.22 -8.38
CA LEU A 209 -34.83 25.47 -8.44
C LEU A 209 -34.42 25.71 -9.90
N ASP A 210 -33.82 26.87 -10.18
CA ASP A 210 -33.08 27.10 -11.42
C ASP A 210 -31.68 26.49 -11.29
N VAL A 211 -31.52 25.27 -11.77
CA VAL A 211 -30.28 24.50 -11.61
C VAL A 211 -29.12 25.11 -12.40
N ASP A 212 -29.40 25.69 -13.57
CA ASP A 212 -28.36 26.30 -14.41
C ASP A 212 -27.87 27.61 -13.77
N HIS A 213 -28.78 28.42 -13.22
CA HIS A 213 -28.38 29.60 -12.46
C HIS A 213 -27.63 29.23 -11.17
N ALA A 214 -28.10 28.20 -10.46
CA ALA A 214 -27.43 27.72 -9.25
C ALA A 214 -26.00 27.23 -9.51
N ASP A 215 -25.75 26.50 -10.62
CA ASP A 215 -24.40 26.05 -11.01
C ASP A 215 -23.44 27.22 -11.24
N ALA A 216 -23.94 28.34 -11.76
CA ALA A 216 -23.15 29.53 -12.04
C ALA A 216 -22.94 30.43 -10.82
N ALA A 217 -23.93 30.52 -9.93
CA ALA A 217 -23.98 31.54 -8.88
C ALA A 217 -23.71 31.03 -7.46
N VAL A 218 -23.95 29.75 -7.17
CA VAL A 218 -23.74 29.18 -5.83
C VAL A 218 -22.27 28.80 -5.64
N PRO A 219 -21.59 29.31 -4.60
CA PRO A 219 -20.20 28.93 -4.35
C PRO A 219 -20.05 27.43 -4.07
N LEU A 220 -19.02 26.83 -4.67
CA LEU A 220 -18.71 25.42 -4.45
C LEU A 220 -17.86 25.25 -3.18
N PRO A 221 -18.28 24.39 -2.23
CA PRO A 221 -17.53 24.16 -1.01
C PRO A 221 -16.26 23.36 -1.29
N ARG A 222 -15.17 23.71 -0.59
CA ARG A 222 -13.93 22.93 -0.61
C ARG A 222 -14.02 21.83 0.42
N ARG A 223 -14.02 20.56 -0.02
CA ARG A 223 -14.25 19.41 0.88
C ARG A 223 -13.13 18.38 0.75
N ALA A 224 -12.68 17.88 1.90
CA ALA A 224 -11.74 16.79 2.02
C ALA A 224 -12.38 15.62 2.77
N LEU A 225 -12.34 14.42 2.19
CA LEU A 225 -12.77 13.18 2.83
C LEU A 225 -11.55 12.45 3.40
N LEU A 226 -11.49 12.26 4.71
CA LEU A 226 -10.37 11.63 5.40
C LEU A 226 -10.84 10.34 6.08
N SER A 227 -10.26 9.20 5.69
CA SER A 227 -10.51 7.90 6.31
C SER A 227 -9.23 7.07 6.27
N VAL A 228 -8.34 7.30 7.22
CA VAL A 228 -7.06 6.61 7.34
C VAL A 228 -7.05 5.65 8.53
N SER A 229 -6.24 4.62 8.46
CA SER A 229 -5.86 3.68 9.51
C SER A 229 -4.57 4.18 10.17
N ASP A 230 -3.58 4.58 9.37
CA ASP A 230 -2.35 5.21 9.84
C ASP A 230 -2.57 6.69 10.15
N LYS A 231 -2.35 7.08 11.42
CA LYS A 231 -2.60 8.44 11.92
C LYS A 231 -1.38 9.35 11.82
N ARG A 232 -0.24 8.88 11.31
CA ARG A 232 0.98 9.71 11.16
C ARG A 232 0.68 10.93 10.29
N GLY A 233 1.01 12.13 10.80
CA GLY A 233 0.85 13.40 10.08
C GLY A 233 -0.60 13.86 9.85
N LEU A 234 -1.62 13.13 10.35
CA LEU A 234 -3.03 13.43 10.08
C LEU A 234 -3.46 14.78 10.65
N VAL A 235 -2.99 15.13 11.85
CA VAL A 235 -3.38 16.37 12.54
C VAL A 235 -2.79 17.59 11.84
N GLU A 236 -1.53 17.51 11.43
CA GLU A 236 -0.83 18.54 10.66
C GLU A 236 -1.52 18.79 9.32
N LEU A 237 -1.85 17.72 8.61
CA LEU A 237 -2.64 17.78 7.38
C LEU A 237 -4.00 18.42 7.62
N GLY A 238 -4.74 17.96 8.64
CA GLY A 238 -6.07 18.48 8.97
C GLY A 238 -6.06 19.98 9.28
N ARG A 239 -5.08 20.46 10.05
CA ARG A 239 -4.88 21.90 10.33
C ARG A 239 -4.56 22.67 9.04
N GLY A 240 -3.67 22.13 8.21
CA GLY A 240 -3.29 22.74 6.94
C GLY A 240 -4.48 22.88 5.97
N LEU A 241 -5.33 21.87 5.90
CA LEU A 241 -6.55 21.88 5.09
C LEU A 241 -7.58 22.88 5.65
N ALA A 242 -7.85 22.85 6.95
CA ALA A 242 -8.80 23.76 7.58
C ALA A 242 -8.40 25.24 7.41
N ALA A 243 -7.10 25.55 7.53
CA ALA A 243 -6.57 26.89 7.29
C ALA A 243 -6.76 27.39 5.84
N ARG A 244 -7.00 26.48 4.89
CA ARG A 244 -7.23 26.78 3.46
C ARG A 244 -8.71 26.67 3.07
N GLY A 245 -9.61 26.69 4.06
CA GLY A 245 -11.05 26.71 3.87
C GLY A 245 -11.68 25.35 3.59
N PHE A 246 -10.98 24.24 3.80
CA PHE A 246 -11.58 22.92 3.61
C PHE A 246 -12.52 22.54 4.75
N GLN A 247 -13.72 22.06 4.40
CA GLN A 247 -14.53 21.24 5.28
C GLN A 247 -13.91 19.84 5.39
N LEU A 248 -13.56 19.45 6.62
CA LEU A 248 -13.09 18.10 6.90
C LEU A 248 -14.27 17.16 7.11
N VAL A 249 -14.35 16.12 6.30
CA VAL A 249 -15.34 15.05 6.40
C VAL A 249 -14.63 13.76 6.78
N SER A 250 -15.07 13.10 7.85
CA SER A 250 -14.40 11.88 8.34
C SER A 250 -15.35 10.98 9.11
N THR A 251 -14.89 9.81 9.53
CA THR A 251 -15.64 8.87 10.38
C THR A 251 -14.70 8.11 11.31
N GLY A 252 -15.27 7.42 12.31
CA GLY A 252 -14.57 6.49 13.19
C GLY A 252 -13.36 7.11 13.92
N GLY A 253 -12.26 6.36 13.96
CA GLY A 253 -11.03 6.77 14.63
C GLY A 253 -10.41 8.05 14.06
N THR A 254 -10.51 8.28 12.75
CA THR A 254 -9.95 9.46 12.08
C THR A 254 -10.66 10.74 12.51
N ALA A 255 -12.00 10.73 12.58
CA ALA A 255 -12.78 11.85 13.08
C ALA A 255 -12.46 12.17 14.54
N ARG A 256 -12.32 11.13 15.39
CA ARG A 256 -11.95 11.29 16.80
C ARG A 256 -10.58 11.95 16.96
N THR A 257 -9.56 11.51 16.22
CA THR A 257 -8.22 12.09 16.26
C THR A 257 -8.22 13.58 15.88
N LEU A 258 -8.92 13.94 14.80
CA LEU A 258 -8.99 15.33 14.35
C LEU A 258 -9.74 16.23 15.36
N ARG A 259 -10.85 15.74 15.92
CA ARG A 259 -11.62 16.48 16.95
C ARG A 259 -10.83 16.69 18.24
N ALA A 260 -10.08 15.68 18.68
CA ALA A 260 -9.20 15.80 19.84
C ALA A 260 -8.12 16.89 19.65
N ALA A 261 -7.76 17.19 18.40
CA ALA A 261 -6.85 18.29 18.06
C ALA A 261 -7.54 19.66 17.90
N GLY A 262 -8.84 19.76 18.21
CA GLY A 262 -9.64 20.99 18.15
C GLY A 262 -10.20 21.32 16.76
N LEU A 263 -10.14 20.39 15.79
CA LEU A 263 -10.63 20.63 14.44
C LEU A 263 -12.13 20.34 14.33
N ALA A 264 -12.83 21.19 13.57
CA ALA A 264 -14.21 20.95 13.20
C ALA A 264 -14.27 19.85 12.12
N VAL A 265 -15.02 18.78 12.40
CA VAL A 265 -15.14 17.61 11.51
C VAL A 265 -16.61 17.28 11.33
N SER A 266 -17.06 17.20 10.08
CA SER A 266 -18.36 16.67 9.70
C SER A 266 -18.30 15.14 9.61
N ASP A 267 -19.18 14.43 10.29
CA ASP A 267 -19.22 12.97 10.18
C ASP A 267 -19.74 12.52 8.82
N VAL A 268 -19.23 11.41 8.30
CA VAL A 268 -19.78 10.77 7.10
C VAL A 268 -21.27 10.49 7.25
N ALA A 269 -21.73 10.09 8.45
CA ALA A 269 -23.16 9.87 8.73
C ALA A 269 -24.02 11.12 8.50
N ALA A 270 -23.49 12.32 8.78
CA ALA A 270 -24.17 13.58 8.48
C ALA A 270 -24.25 13.84 6.97
N VAL A 271 -23.24 13.38 6.21
CA VAL A 271 -23.23 13.47 4.75
C VAL A 271 -24.14 12.44 4.10
N THR A 272 -24.32 11.25 4.69
CA THR A 272 -25.14 10.18 4.10
C THR A 272 -26.59 10.22 4.56
N GLY A 273 -26.87 10.72 5.76
CA GLY A 273 -28.16 10.58 6.45
C GLY A 273 -28.35 9.22 7.10
N LEU A 274 -27.31 8.35 7.10
CA LEU A 274 -27.36 6.99 7.65
C LEU A 274 -26.22 6.78 8.66
N PRO A 275 -26.49 6.08 9.78
CA PRO A 275 -25.45 5.70 10.72
C PRO A 275 -24.49 4.68 10.11
N GLU A 276 -23.37 4.45 10.78
CA GLU A 276 -22.47 3.35 10.49
C GLU A 276 -23.18 2.01 10.78
N MET A 277 -23.08 1.05 9.87
CA MET A 277 -23.77 -0.26 9.95
C MET A 277 -22.78 -1.42 9.89
N LEU A 278 -23.20 -2.56 10.44
CA LEU A 278 -22.49 -3.85 10.37
C LEU A 278 -21.05 -3.73 10.89
N ASP A 279 -20.90 -3.20 12.12
CA ASP A 279 -19.61 -3.01 12.80
C ASP A 279 -18.58 -2.20 11.99
N GLY A 280 -19.07 -1.26 11.17
CA GLY A 280 -18.23 -0.36 10.39
C GLY A 280 -17.86 -0.86 8.99
N ARG A 281 -18.39 -2.01 8.57
CA ARG A 281 -18.26 -2.53 7.20
C ARG A 281 -18.95 -1.63 6.17
N VAL A 282 -20.07 -0.99 6.55
CA VAL A 282 -20.85 -0.12 5.66
C VAL A 282 -20.98 1.27 6.29
N LYS A 283 -20.05 2.16 5.92
CA LYS A 283 -20.03 3.57 6.36
C LYS A 283 -19.93 4.57 5.22
N THR A 284 -19.13 4.28 4.20
CA THR A 284 -18.84 5.19 3.08
C THR A 284 -19.42 4.75 1.74
N LEU A 285 -19.93 3.51 1.66
CA LEU A 285 -20.56 2.92 0.48
C LEU A 285 -21.96 3.50 0.23
N HIS A 286 -22.02 4.79 -0.06
CA HIS A 286 -23.26 5.54 -0.21
C HIS A 286 -23.21 6.50 -1.42
N PRO A 287 -24.32 6.68 -2.18
CA PRO A 287 -24.36 7.59 -3.32
C PRO A 287 -23.94 9.03 -2.97
N ARG A 288 -24.31 9.57 -1.80
CA ARG A 288 -23.88 10.92 -1.39
C ARG A 288 -22.36 11.07 -1.19
N ILE A 289 -21.65 9.97 -0.96
CA ILE A 289 -20.17 9.96 -0.94
C ILE A 289 -19.68 9.77 -2.37
N HIS A 290 -20.06 8.67 -3.03
CA HIS A 290 -19.50 8.31 -4.32
C HIS A 290 -19.89 9.24 -5.47
N ALA A 291 -21.08 9.84 -5.47
CA ALA A 291 -21.44 10.88 -6.45
C ALA A 291 -20.56 12.12 -6.27
N GLY A 292 -20.28 12.52 -5.03
CA GLY A 292 -19.35 13.61 -4.73
C GLY A 292 -17.90 13.31 -5.15
N LEU A 293 -17.53 12.03 -5.28
CA LEU A 293 -16.23 11.59 -5.79
C LEU A 293 -16.20 11.40 -7.31
N LEU A 294 -17.27 10.89 -7.92
CA LEU A 294 -17.31 10.40 -9.30
C LEU A 294 -17.87 11.40 -10.31
N ALA A 295 -18.61 12.41 -9.86
CA ALA A 295 -19.15 13.42 -10.75
C ALA A 295 -18.01 14.12 -11.51
N ASP A 296 -17.96 13.89 -12.82
CA ASP A 296 -17.06 14.65 -13.70
C ASP A 296 -17.57 16.08 -13.85
N ARG A 297 -17.00 17.00 -13.09
CA ARG A 297 -17.43 18.40 -13.02
C ARG A 297 -17.13 19.19 -14.30
N ARG A 298 -16.42 18.60 -15.27
CA ARG A 298 -16.24 19.18 -16.60
C ARG A 298 -17.51 19.05 -17.45
N LEU A 299 -18.46 18.20 -17.04
CA LEU A 299 -19.72 17.96 -17.72
C LEU A 299 -20.86 18.66 -16.99
N ASP A 300 -21.60 19.51 -17.70
CA ASP A 300 -22.71 20.30 -17.15
C ASP A 300 -23.80 19.40 -16.55
N ASP A 301 -24.09 18.26 -17.19
CA ASP A 301 -25.12 17.33 -16.73
C ASP A 301 -24.80 16.74 -15.35
N HIS A 302 -23.54 16.41 -15.08
CA HIS A 302 -23.13 15.90 -13.77
C HIS A 302 -23.22 16.98 -12.69
N ARG A 303 -22.87 18.23 -13.00
CA ARG A 303 -23.01 19.34 -12.04
C ARG A 303 -24.48 19.59 -11.71
N ARG A 304 -25.35 19.57 -12.74
CA ARG A 304 -26.81 19.66 -12.55
C ARG A 304 -27.35 18.53 -11.66
N GLN A 305 -26.92 17.29 -11.86
CA GLN A 305 -27.33 16.16 -11.03
C GLN A 305 -26.88 16.32 -9.57
N LEU A 306 -25.65 16.78 -9.32
CA LEU A 306 -25.15 17.04 -7.97
C LEU A 306 -25.99 18.12 -7.26
N LEU A 307 -26.27 19.23 -7.94
CA LEU A 307 -27.09 20.31 -7.42
C LEU A 307 -28.52 19.86 -7.12
N ALA A 308 -29.18 19.19 -8.08
CA ALA A 308 -30.52 18.67 -7.89
C ALA A 308 -30.64 17.69 -6.71
N ALA A 309 -29.56 16.93 -6.44
CA ALA A 309 -29.50 16.00 -5.30
C ALA A 309 -29.01 16.63 -3.99
N GLY A 310 -28.61 17.91 -3.99
CA GLY A 310 -28.01 18.57 -2.82
C GLY A 310 -26.69 17.88 -2.37
N ILE A 311 -25.89 17.40 -3.32
CA ILE A 311 -24.62 16.71 -3.06
C ILE A 311 -23.46 17.62 -3.43
N ALA A 312 -22.68 18.01 -2.43
CA ALA A 312 -21.44 18.75 -2.65
C ALA A 312 -20.30 17.80 -3.10
N PRO A 313 -19.48 18.18 -4.09
CA PRO A 313 -18.33 17.37 -4.51
C PRO A 313 -17.19 17.39 -3.49
N PHE A 314 -16.22 16.49 -3.64
CA PHE A 314 -14.95 16.53 -2.92
C PHE A 314 -13.81 16.97 -3.84
N GLU A 315 -12.84 17.71 -3.29
CA GLU A 315 -11.59 18.05 -4.00
C GLU A 315 -10.44 17.11 -3.62
N LEU A 316 -10.51 16.54 -2.41
CA LEU A 316 -9.45 15.72 -1.83
C LEU A 316 -10.04 14.50 -1.13
N VAL A 317 -9.43 13.34 -1.36
CA VAL A 317 -9.66 12.10 -0.62
C VAL A 317 -8.34 11.65 -0.02
N VAL A 318 -8.32 11.38 1.29
CA VAL A 318 -7.15 10.89 2.02
C VAL A 318 -7.54 9.58 2.69
N VAL A 319 -7.10 8.48 2.12
CA VAL A 319 -7.50 7.12 2.51
C VAL A 319 -6.31 6.21 2.36
N ASP A 320 -5.93 5.55 3.45
CA ASP A 320 -5.09 4.36 3.41
C ASP A 320 -5.97 3.13 3.71
N LEU A 321 -5.43 1.94 3.47
CA LEU A 321 -6.16 0.68 3.60
C LEU A 321 -5.92 0.04 4.97
N TYR A 322 -6.83 -0.84 5.37
CA TYR A 322 -6.63 -1.67 6.56
C TYR A 322 -5.35 -2.51 6.42
N PRO A 323 -4.62 -2.73 7.53
CA PRO A 323 -3.30 -3.33 7.50
C PRO A 323 -3.36 -4.86 7.31
N PHE A 324 -4.07 -5.33 6.29
CA PHE A 324 -4.20 -6.75 5.92
C PHE A 324 -2.83 -7.45 5.82
N ALA A 325 -1.84 -6.77 5.23
CA ALA A 325 -0.48 -7.28 5.15
C ALA A 325 0.17 -7.47 6.54
N ALA A 326 -0.06 -6.57 7.48
CA ALA A 326 0.45 -6.70 8.84
C ALA A 326 -0.33 -7.76 9.64
N ALA A 327 -1.63 -7.89 9.41
CA ALA A 327 -2.45 -8.95 9.99
C ALA A 327 -1.94 -10.33 9.57
N LEU A 328 -1.62 -10.52 8.28
CA LEU A 328 -1.03 -11.74 7.72
C LEU A 328 0.31 -12.14 8.37
N GLU A 329 1.08 -11.15 8.82
CA GLU A 329 2.39 -11.37 9.45
C GLU A 329 2.27 -11.79 10.92
N ARG A 330 1.07 -11.72 11.53
CA ARG A 330 0.85 -12.25 12.89
C ARG A 330 0.79 -13.77 12.84
N PRO A 331 1.58 -14.49 13.66
CA PRO A 331 1.61 -15.96 13.66
C PRO A 331 0.24 -16.61 13.90
N ASP A 332 -0.55 -16.05 14.82
CA ASP A 332 -1.76 -16.66 15.36
C ASP A 332 -3.06 -15.99 14.86
N VAL A 333 -3.02 -15.25 13.75
CA VAL A 333 -4.24 -14.63 13.18
C VAL A 333 -5.22 -15.70 12.71
N SER A 334 -6.47 -15.65 13.18
CA SER A 334 -7.52 -16.54 12.68
C SER A 334 -7.97 -16.12 11.27
N VAL A 335 -8.61 -17.04 10.54
CA VAL A 335 -9.20 -16.71 9.24
C VAL A 335 -10.27 -15.62 9.37
N ASP A 336 -11.11 -15.68 10.40
CA ASP A 336 -12.17 -14.69 10.61
C ASP A 336 -11.58 -13.30 10.88
N GLU A 337 -10.57 -13.21 11.75
CA GLU A 337 -9.84 -11.95 11.98
C GLU A 337 -9.20 -11.40 10.70
N LEU A 338 -8.64 -12.28 9.85
CA LEU A 338 -8.05 -11.89 8.58
C LEU A 338 -9.10 -11.37 7.59
N ILE A 339 -10.30 -11.97 7.58
CA ILE A 339 -11.42 -11.53 6.75
C ILE A 339 -11.93 -10.16 7.19
N GLU A 340 -11.97 -9.86 8.49
CA GLU A 340 -12.34 -8.52 8.99
C GLU A 340 -11.35 -7.42 8.56
N GLU A 341 -10.10 -7.77 8.28
CA GLU A 341 -9.07 -6.84 7.79
C GLU A 341 -9.16 -6.57 6.28
N ILE A 342 -10.14 -7.18 5.58
CA ILE A 342 -10.42 -6.90 4.17
C ILE A 342 -11.29 -5.64 4.06
N ASP A 343 -10.65 -4.54 3.64
CA ASP A 343 -11.31 -3.25 3.46
C ASP A 343 -12.11 -3.21 2.16
N ILE A 344 -13.39 -2.84 2.26
CA ILE A 344 -14.27 -2.64 1.11
C ILE A 344 -14.43 -1.15 0.80
N GLY A 345 -14.63 -0.33 1.82
CA GLY A 345 -14.90 1.10 1.67
C GLY A 345 -13.68 1.88 1.20
N GLY A 346 -12.50 1.56 1.72
CA GLY A 346 -11.23 2.19 1.35
C GLY A 346 -10.93 2.04 -0.14
N PRO A 347 -10.82 0.81 -0.69
CA PRO A 347 -10.56 0.60 -2.12
C PRO A 347 -11.64 1.22 -3.00
N ALA A 348 -12.92 1.18 -2.60
CA ALA A 348 -14.00 1.81 -3.34
C ALA A 348 -13.82 3.33 -3.46
N MET A 349 -13.48 4.01 -2.36
CA MET A 349 -13.22 5.46 -2.35
C MET A 349 -11.96 5.82 -3.13
N ILE A 350 -10.87 5.08 -2.94
CA ILE A 350 -9.58 5.29 -3.63
C ILE A 350 -9.79 5.17 -5.14
N ARG A 351 -10.42 4.09 -5.62
CA ARG A 351 -10.68 3.86 -7.05
C ARG A 351 -11.62 4.91 -7.63
N ALA A 352 -12.65 5.33 -6.89
CA ALA A 352 -13.57 6.37 -7.32
C ALA A 352 -12.86 7.72 -7.53
N ALA A 353 -12.05 8.14 -6.56
CA ALA A 353 -11.29 9.38 -6.64
C ALA A 353 -10.21 9.32 -7.73
N ALA A 354 -9.47 8.21 -7.83
CA ALA A 354 -8.45 7.99 -8.87
C ALA A 354 -9.05 8.00 -10.30
N LYS A 355 -10.22 7.37 -10.49
CA LYS A 355 -10.97 7.43 -11.76
C LYS A 355 -11.31 8.89 -12.14
N ASN A 356 -11.72 9.68 -11.16
CA ASN A 356 -12.09 11.08 -11.35
C ASN A 356 -10.93 12.06 -11.08
N GLN A 357 -9.69 11.65 -11.35
CA GLN A 357 -8.50 12.49 -11.10
C GLN A 357 -8.55 13.86 -11.81
N ALA A 358 -9.38 14.01 -12.84
CA ALA A 358 -9.61 15.30 -13.48
C ALA A 358 -10.15 16.34 -12.47
N ASN A 359 -10.88 15.90 -11.43
CA ASN A 359 -11.57 16.76 -10.47
C ASN A 359 -11.16 16.51 -9.01
N VAL A 360 -10.63 15.32 -8.67
CA VAL A 360 -10.36 14.90 -7.29
C VAL A 360 -8.89 14.47 -7.13
N ALA A 361 -8.21 14.98 -6.10
CA ALA A 361 -6.92 14.45 -5.67
C ALA A 361 -7.13 13.28 -4.70
N VAL A 362 -6.40 12.18 -4.88
CA VAL A 362 -6.46 11.00 -4.00
C VAL A 362 -5.09 10.77 -3.36
N VAL A 363 -5.04 10.68 -2.04
CA VAL A 363 -3.80 10.53 -1.28
C VAL A 363 -3.88 9.29 -0.44
N THR A 364 -2.94 8.37 -0.65
CA THR A 364 -2.96 7.03 -0.03
C THR A 364 -1.77 6.75 0.88
N SER A 365 -0.88 7.73 1.07
CA SER A 365 0.29 7.61 1.93
C SER A 365 0.55 8.91 2.72
N PRO A 366 0.84 8.81 4.03
CA PRO A 366 1.28 9.95 4.84
C PRO A 366 2.50 10.69 4.29
N SER A 367 3.38 10.01 3.55
CA SER A 367 4.57 10.64 2.96
C SER A 367 4.24 11.77 1.97
N ARG A 368 3.02 11.80 1.43
CA ARG A 368 2.57 12.81 0.46
C ARG A 368 1.91 14.02 1.11
N TYR A 369 1.67 14.03 2.42
CA TYR A 369 0.92 15.11 3.07
C TYR A 369 1.59 16.48 2.92
N GLY A 370 2.93 16.53 3.00
CA GLY A 370 3.68 17.76 2.75
C GLY A 370 3.53 18.28 1.33
N ASP A 371 3.61 17.39 0.34
CA ASP A 371 3.42 17.74 -1.08
C ASP A 371 2.01 18.28 -1.35
N VAL A 372 0.99 17.69 -0.71
CA VAL A 372 -0.41 18.12 -0.82
C VAL A 372 -0.58 19.56 -0.37
N LEU A 373 -0.05 19.91 0.81
CA LEU A 373 -0.12 21.28 1.33
C LEU A 373 0.66 22.25 0.44
N THR A 374 1.83 21.84 -0.06
CA THR A 374 2.66 22.64 -0.97
C THR A 374 1.94 22.89 -2.30
N ALA A 375 1.31 21.86 -2.87
CA ALA A 375 0.55 21.96 -4.12
C ALA A 375 -0.64 22.93 -4.00
N LEU A 376 -1.33 22.92 -2.85
CA LEU A 376 -2.43 23.84 -2.57
C LEU A 376 -1.98 25.31 -2.51
N ASP A 377 -0.75 25.59 -2.06
CA ASP A 377 -0.22 26.95 -1.93
C ASP A 377 0.24 27.55 -3.26
N MET A 378 0.78 26.75 -4.18
CA MET A 378 1.34 27.28 -5.42
C MET A 378 0.31 27.60 -6.51
N ALA A 379 -0.87 26.97 -6.49
CA ALA A 379 -1.80 27.00 -7.63
C ALA A 379 -3.26 27.30 -7.27
N GLY A 380 -3.58 27.64 -6.01
CA GLY A 380 -4.97 27.84 -5.57
C GLY A 380 -5.84 26.58 -5.66
N GLY A 381 -5.22 25.41 -5.84
CA GLY A 381 -5.82 24.12 -6.13
C GLY A 381 -4.75 23.09 -6.49
N PHE A 382 -5.15 21.86 -6.80
CA PHE A 382 -4.18 20.83 -7.21
C PHE A 382 -3.78 21.02 -8.68
N PRO A 383 -2.50 20.88 -9.07
CA PRO A 383 -2.13 20.79 -10.48
C PRO A 383 -2.61 19.48 -11.13
N ASP A 384 -2.97 19.52 -12.41
CA ASP A 384 -3.40 18.35 -13.19
C ASP A 384 -2.41 17.19 -13.14
N ARG A 385 -1.13 17.50 -13.37
CA ARG A 385 -0.05 16.51 -13.32
C ARG A 385 0.01 15.82 -11.95
N PHE A 386 -0.12 16.59 -10.89
CA PHE A 386 -0.05 16.09 -9.52
C PHE A 386 -1.22 15.13 -9.22
N ARG A 387 -2.45 15.47 -9.64
CA ARG A 387 -3.61 14.56 -9.50
C ARG A 387 -3.44 13.26 -10.29
N ARG A 388 -2.86 13.32 -11.49
CA ARG A 388 -2.57 12.13 -12.32
C ARG A 388 -1.53 11.22 -11.67
N GLU A 389 -0.44 11.80 -11.14
CA GLU A 389 0.60 11.04 -10.42
C GLU A 389 0.01 10.33 -9.19
N LEU A 390 -0.77 11.05 -8.39
CA LEU A 390 -1.50 10.51 -7.25
C LEU A 390 -2.49 9.38 -7.63
N ALA A 391 -3.19 9.52 -8.76
CA ALA A 391 -4.11 8.49 -9.24
C ALA A 391 -3.40 7.20 -9.69
N LEU A 392 -2.22 7.31 -10.29
CA LEU A 392 -1.39 6.15 -10.65
C LEU A 392 -0.93 5.40 -9.39
N GLU A 393 -0.50 6.12 -8.37
CA GLU A 393 -0.14 5.55 -7.06
C GLU A 393 -1.33 4.86 -6.39
N ALA A 394 -2.51 5.48 -6.44
CA ALA A 394 -3.75 4.92 -5.90
C ALA A 394 -4.15 3.60 -6.56
N PHE A 395 -4.11 3.51 -7.91
CA PHE A 395 -4.41 2.26 -8.60
C PHE A 395 -3.36 1.18 -8.32
N ALA A 396 -2.07 1.55 -8.28
CA ALA A 396 -0.99 0.63 -7.92
C ALA A 396 -1.18 0.04 -6.51
N LEU A 397 -1.58 0.88 -5.53
CA LEU A 397 -1.88 0.42 -4.17
C LEU A 397 -3.03 -0.60 -4.16
N THR A 398 -4.16 -0.29 -4.80
CA THR A 398 -5.31 -1.22 -4.81
C THR A 398 -5.01 -2.52 -5.54
N ALA A 399 -4.22 -2.47 -6.62
CA ALA A 399 -3.78 -3.67 -7.33
C ALA A 399 -2.88 -4.55 -6.45
N ALA A 400 -1.95 -3.94 -5.70
CA ALA A 400 -1.10 -4.67 -4.76
C ALA A 400 -1.89 -5.27 -3.60
N TYR A 401 -2.88 -4.54 -3.08
CA TYR A 401 -3.76 -4.99 -2.01
C TYR A 401 -4.58 -6.22 -2.42
N ASP A 402 -5.28 -6.15 -3.55
CA ASP A 402 -6.09 -7.26 -4.07
C ASP A 402 -5.22 -8.46 -4.45
N ALA A 403 -4.02 -8.23 -5.01
CA ALA A 403 -3.07 -9.29 -5.31
C ALA A 403 -2.62 -10.04 -4.06
N ARG A 404 -2.43 -9.33 -2.94
CA ARG A 404 -2.07 -9.92 -1.65
C ARG A 404 -3.20 -10.78 -1.09
N ILE A 405 -4.44 -10.30 -1.15
CA ILE A 405 -5.62 -11.07 -0.74
C ILE A 405 -5.75 -12.35 -1.58
N ALA A 406 -5.68 -12.23 -2.91
CA ALA A 406 -5.80 -13.35 -3.84
C ALA A 406 -4.71 -14.41 -3.65
N ALA A 407 -3.49 -14.00 -3.32
CA ALA A 407 -2.36 -14.91 -3.12
C ALA A 407 -2.42 -15.69 -1.79
N GLU A 408 -2.95 -15.08 -0.72
CA GLU A 408 -2.80 -15.60 0.64
C GLU A 408 -4.09 -16.25 1.19
N LEU A 409 -5.26 -15.69 0.85
CA LEU A 409 -6.55 -16.16 1.37
C LEU A 409 -6.83 -17.64 1.06
N PRO A 410 -6.56 -18.18 -0.14
CA PRO A 410 -6.83 -19.59 -0.43
C PRO A 410 -6.05 -20.56 0.46
N ALA A 411 -4.77 -20.25 0.74
CA ALA A 411 -3.94 -21.08 1.61
C ALA A 411 -4.43 -21.03 3.06
N ARG A 412 -4.83 -19.84 3.56
CA ARG A 412 -5.38 -19.66 4.91
C ARG A 412 -6.70 -20.40 5.10
N LEU A 413 -7.58 -20.36 4.10
CA LEU A 413 -8.84 -21.13 4.10
C LEU A 413 -8.60 -22.65 4.09
N GLY A 414 -7.59 -23.12 3.34
CA GLY A 414 -7.17 -24.52 3.35
C GLY A 414 -6.68 -24.98 4.71
N VAL A 415 -5.80 -24.22 5.36
CA VAL A 415 -5.30 -24.52 6.73
C VAL A 415 -6.45 -24.57 7.76
N ALA A 416 -7.49 -23.77 7.57
CA ALA A 416 -8.68 -23.78 8.43
C ALA A 416 -9.68 -24.90 8.10
N GLY A 417 -9.42 -25.75 7.10
CA GLY A 417 -10.34 -26.81 6.67
C GLY A 417 -11.61 -26.29 5.99
N LEU A 418 -11.59 -25.07 5.46
CA LEU A 418 -12.72 -24.43 4.78
C LEU A 418 -12.69 -24.61 3.24
N LEU A 419 -11.61 -25.17 2.72
CA LEU A 419 -11.45 -25.60 1.33
C LEU A 419 -10.89 -27.02 1.33
N ASP A 420 -11.28 -27.84 0.35
CA ASP A 420 -10.74 -29.19 0.17
C ASP A 420 -9.22 -29.14 -0.02
N ASP A 421 -8.51 -30.13 0.53
CA ASP A 421 -7.05 -30.27 0.52
C ASP A 421 -6.41 -30.37 -0.88
N SER A 422 -7.20 -30.37 -1.96
CA SER A 422 -6.73 -30.44 -3.34
C SER A 422 -6.22 -29.09 -3.86
N HIS A 423 -5.43 -28.38 -3.07
CA HIS A 423 -4.75 -27.16 -3.53
C HIS A 423 -3.69 -27.56 -4.56
N ASP A 424 -4.03 -27.37 -5.84
CA ASP A 424 -3.04 -27.35 -6.90
C ASP A 424 -1.99 -26.30 -6.52
N SER A 425 -0.74 -26.73 -6.34
CA SER A 425 0.37 -25.82 -6.03
C SER A 425 0.59 -24.79 -7.15
N PHE A 426 -0.02 -24.98 -8.32
CA PHE A 426 -0.03 -24.07 -9.45
C PHE A 426 -1.48 -23.68 -9.79
N PRO A 427 -2.04 -22.64 -9.15
CA PRO A 427 -3.45 -22.29 -9.32
C PRO A 427 -3.77 -21.91 -10.77
N ALA A 428 -5.03 -22.12 -11.17
CA ALA A 428 -5.53 -21.76 -12.51
C ALA A 428 -5.33 -20.27 -12.86
N THR A 429 -5.23 -19.41 -11.85
CA THR A 429 -4.81 -18.01 -12.00
C THR A 429 -3.73 -17.70 -10.96
N LEU A 430 -2.54 -17.33 -11.44
CA LEU A 430 -1.43 -16.90 -10.59
C LEU A 430 -1.35 -15.36 -10.57
N THR A 431 -1.62 -14.76 -9.42
CA THR A 431 -1.50 -13.32 -9.23
C THR A 431 -0.17 -12.97 -8.58
N LEU A 432 0.63 -12.13 -9.24
CA LEU A 432 1.96 -11.72 -8.74
C LEU A 432 1.95 -10.22 -8.41
N GLY A 433 1.91 -9.91 -7.12
CA GLY A 433 2.21 -8.56 -6.61
C GLY A 433 3.71 -8.37 -6.45
N LEU A 434 4.26 -7.28 -7.01
CA LEU A 434 5.68 -6.94 -6.93
C LEU A 434 5.86 -5.49 -6.47
N GLU A 435 6.76 -5.28 -5.52
CA GLU A 435 7.14 -3.97 -5.00
C GLU A 435 8.51 -3.58 -5.51
N LYS A 436 8.63 -2.39 -6.12
CA LYS A 436 9.93 -1.88 -6.56
C LYS A 436 10.78 -1.54 -5.34
N VAL A 437 11.97 -2.13 -5.25
CA VAL A 437 12.96 -1.84 -4.21
C VAL A 437 13.88 -0.72 -4.65
N GLU A 438 14.47 -0.84 -5.85
CA GLU A 438 15.38 0.16 -6.40
C GLU A 438 15.42 0.10 -7.94
N THR A 439 15.75 1.23 -8.57
CA THR A 439 16.22 1.23 -9.97
C THR A 439 17.68 0.80 -9.97
N LEU A 440 18.03 -0.19 -10.79
CA LEU A 440 19.41 -0.64 -10.95
C LEU A 440 20.10 0.21 -12.03
N ARG A 441 21.43 0.24 -11.99
CA ARG A 441 22.23 1.06 -12.93
C ARG A 441 21.96 0.72 -14.39
N TYR A 442 21.80 -0.57 -14.67
CA TYR A 442 21.46 -1.19 -15.95
C TYR A 442 21.13 -2.67 -15.67
N GLY A 443 20.63 -3.39 -16.69
CA GLY A 443 20.32 -4.81 -16.67
C GLY A 443 21.56 -5.68 -16.77
N GLU A 444 21.48 -6.80 -17.48
CA GLU A 444 22.65 -7.65 -17.68
C GLU A 444 23.77 -6.92 -18.44
N ASN A 445 23.39 -5.99 -19.32
CA ASN A 445 24.28 -5.16 -20.12
C ASN A 445 23.98 -3.65 -19.97
N PRO A 446 24.97 -2.75 -20.15
CA PRO A 446 24.81 -1.31 -19.92
C PRO A 446 23.69 -0.59 -20.70
N HIS A 447 23.31 -1.10 -21.87
CA HIS A 447 22.26 -0.51 -22.71
C HIS A 447 20.84 -0.91 -22.27
N GLN A 448 20.70 -1.86 -21.33
CA GLN A 448 19.42 -2.37 -20.86
C GLN A 448 19.05 -1.64 -19.54
N PRO A 449 17.88 -1.00 -19.42
CA PRO A 449 17.42 -0.49 -18.13
C PRO A 449 16.96 -1.64 -17.22
N ALA A 450 17.11 -1.48 -15.90
CA ALA A 450 16.65 -2.50 -14.95
C ALA A 450 16.22 -1.92 -13.60
N ALA A 451 15.45 -2.71 -12.86
CA ALA A 451 15.04 -2.44 -11.50
C ALA A 451 14.92 -3.75 -10.73
N ARG A 452 15.14 -3.69 -9.42
CA ARG A 452 14.93 -4.82 -8.51
C ARG A 452 13.57 -4.69 -7.86
N TYR A 453 12.78 -5.75 -7.96
CA TYR A 453 11.49 -5.88 -7.29
C TYR A 453 11.55 -6.99 -6.24
N ARG A 454 10.67 -6.93 -5.25
CA ARG A 454 10.44 -8.01 -4.28
C ARG A 454 8.97 -8.39 -4.24
N ARG A 455 8.68 -9.58 -3.71
CA ARG A 455 7.30 -9.97 -3.39
C ARG A 455 6.92 -9.42 -2.01
N PRO A 456 5.72 -8.85 -1.82
CA PRO A 456 5.20 -8.55 -0.48
C PRO A 456 5.27 -9.81 0.41
N GLY A 457 5.61 -9.64 1.68
CA GLY A 457 5.73 -10.75 2.65
C GLY A 457 6.90 -11.72 2.42
N SER A 458 7.80 -11.46 1.47
CA SER A 458 9.02 -12.26 1.31
C SER A 458 9.99 -12.08 2.50
N SER A 459 10.75 -13.12 2.77
CA SER A 459 11.65 -13.20 3.92
C SER A 459 13.08 -13.58 3.49
N LEU A 460 14.01 -13.71 4.46
CA LEU A 460 15.34 -14.22 4.19
C LEU A 460 15.33 -15.68 3.67
N ASP A 461 14.25 -16.44 3.88
CA ASP A 461 14.13 -17.79 3.33
C ASP A 461 14.02 -17.79 1.80
N ASP A 462 13.51 -16.70 1.22
CA ASP A 462 13.45 -16.50 -0.23
C ASP A 462 14.79 -16.03 -0.83
N GLY A 463 15.82 -15.85 0.00
CA GLY A 463 17.15 -15.40 -0.39
C GLY A 463 17.54 -14.06 0.25
N PRO A 464 18.79 -13.59 0.03
CA PRO A 464 19.32 -12.40 0.71
C PRO A 464 18.61 -11.10 0.31
N PHE A 465 17.83 -11.11 -0.76
CA PHE A 465 17.08 -9.95 -1.26
C PHE A 465 15.56 -10.05 -1.07
N GLY A 466 15.07 -11.04 -0.31
CA GLY A 466 13.65 -11.10 0.08
C GLY A 466 13.23 -9.94 1.00
N ILE A 467 14.18 -9.37 1.75
CA ILE A 467 13.94 -8.20 2.59
C ILE A 467 14.54 -6.93 1.98
N VAL A 468 14.00 -5.76 2.38
CA VAL A 468 14.59 -4.45 2.01
C VAL A 468 15.68 -4.11 3.01
N ARG A 469 16.91 -4.54 2.72
CA ARG A 469 18.11 -4.21 3.49
C ARG A 469 19.20 -3.71 2.53
N PRO A 470 19.71 -2.48 2.69
CA PRO A 470 20.83 -2.02 1.88
C PRO A 470 22.13 -2.76 2.27
N PRO A 471 23.14 -2.81 1.39
CA PRO A 471 24.47 -3.24 1.77
C PRO A 471 25.02 -2.42 2.97
N LEU A 472 25.82 -3.04 3.82
CA LEU A 472 26.50 -2.34 4.93
C LEU A 472 27.50 -1.29 4.43
N GLN A 473 28.08 -1.52 3.25
CA GLN A 473 28.93 -0.59 2.52
C GLN A 473 28.94 -0.92 1.03
N GLY A 474 29.61 -0.08 0.23
CA GLY A 474 29.91 -0.35 -1.16
C GLY A 474 29.11 0.50 -2.15
N LYS A 475 29.41 0.32 -3.44
CA LYS A 475 28.63 0.91 -4.53
C LYS A 475 27.23 0.30 -4.62
N THR A 476 26.28 1.00 -5.23
CA THR A 476 24.98 0.45 -5.60
C THR A 476 25.12 -0.88 -6.36
N LEU A 477 24.22 -1.82 -6.10
CA LEU A 477 24.20 -3.12 -6.74
C LEU A 477 23.86 -2.98 -8.24
N SER A 478 24.56 -3.73 -9.08
CA SER A 478 24.15 -3.96 -10.48
C SER A 478 23.22 -5.17 -10.59
N TYR A 479 22.59 -5.36 -11.75
CA TYR A 479 21.79 -6.55 -12.04
C TYR A 479 22.59 -7.85 -11.84
N ASN A 480 23.80 -7.93 -12.39
CA ASN A 480 24.66 -9.11 -12.25
C ASN A 480 25.14 -9.31 -10.80
N ASN A 481 25.36 -8.24 -10.04
CA ASN A 481 25.67 -8.35 -8.62
C ASN A 481 24.53 -9.03 -7.84
N VAL A 482 23.27 -8.73 -8.16
CA VAL A 482 22.11 -9.35 -7.51
C VAL A 482 22.03 -10.84 -7.86
N LEU A 483 22.23 -11.20 -9.14
CA LEU A 483 22.25 -12.60 -9.59
C LEU A 483 23.38 -13.41 -8.94
N ASP A 484 24.60 -12.88 -8.95
CA ASP A 484 25.77 -13.57 -8.41
C ASP A 484 25.69 -13.70 -6.88
N ALA A 485 25.21 -12.66 -6.17
CA ALA A 485 24.99 -12.74 -4.71
C ALA A 485 23.90 -13.74 -4.34
N ALA A 486 22.81 -13.81 -5.10
CA ALA A 486 21.76 -14.80 -4.87
C ALA A 486 22.29 -16.23 -5.13
N ALA A 487 23.04 -16.45 -6.21
CA ALA A 487 23.66 -17.74 -6.51
C ALA A 487 24.70 -18.15 -5.46
N ALA A 488 25.55 -17.21 -5.00
CA ALA A 488 26.53 -17.46 -3.94
C ALA A 488 25.86 -17.79 -2.61
N ALA A 489 24.81 -17.05 -2.23
CA ALA A 489 24.04 -17.32 -1.02
C ALA A 489 23.35 -18.70 -1.08
N GLN A 490 22.72 -19.04 -2.22
CA GLN A 490 22.05 -20.33 -2.40
C GLN A 490 23.03 -21.50 -2.27
N LEU A 491 24.21 -21.40 -2.90
CA LEU A 491 25.25 -22.42 -2.75
C LEU A 491 25.81 -22.44 -1.32
N GLY A 492 26.10 -21.27 -0.73
CA GLY A 492 26.61 -21.16 0.63
C GLY A 492 25.69 -21.80 1.67
N ARG A 493 24.37 -21.63 1.56
CA ARG A 493 23.37 -22.27 2.44
C ARG A 493 23.34 -23.80 2.32
N ALA A 494 23.91 -24.34 1.25
CA ALA A 494 24.06 -25.79 1.05
C ALA A 494 25.38 -26.33 1.60
N LEU A 495 26.33 -25.46 1.95
CA LEU A 495 27.61 -25.88 2.50
C LEU A 495 27.50 -26.27 3.97
N ASN A 496 28.44 -27.10 4.42
CA ASN A 496 28.49 -27.65 5.78
C ASN A 496 29.70 -27.11 6.52
N GLY A 497 29.51 -26.78 7.81
CA GLY A 497 30.59 -26.25 8.65
C GLY A 497 31.17 -24.93 8.13
N PRO A 498 32.38 -24.55 8.57
CA PRO A 498 33.11 -23.40 8.01
C PRO A 498 33.48 -23.62 6.54
N ALA A 499 32.85 -22.85 5.67
CA ALA A 499 32.97 -23.00 4.23
C ALA A 499 32.92 -21.67 3.50
N VAL A 500 33.55 -21.65 2.33
CA VAL A 500 33.61 -20.51 1.42
C VAL A 500 33.25 -20.98 0.02
N ALA A 501 32.37 -20.24 -0.65
CA ALA A 501 32.10 -20.34 -2.07
C ALA A 501 32.41 -19.01 -2.77
N ILE A 502 33.09 -19.07 -3.90
CA ILE A 502 33.35 -17.93 -4.79
C ILE A 502 32.60 -18.18 -6.09
N VAL A 503 31.70 -17.27 -6.42
CA VAL A 503 30.82 -17.34 -7.60
C VAL A 503 31.15 -16.20 -8.55
N LYS A 504 31.07 -16.50 -9.85
CA LYS A 504 31.18 -15.50 -10.91
C LYS A 504 30.27 -15.90 -12.07
N HIS A 505 29.43 -14.97 -12.54
CA HIS A 505 28.45 -15.25 -13.59
C HIS A 505 27.56 -16.47 -13.24
N MET A 506 27.05 -16.47 -12.01
CA MET A 506 26.20 -17.48 -11.36
C MET A 506 26.82 -18.88 -11.21
N ASN A 507 28.06 -19.09 -11.63
CA ASN A 507 28.76 -20.36 -11.54
C ASN A 507 29.82 -20.32 -10.42
N PRO A 508 29.88 -21.33 -9.53
CA PRO A 508 30.97 -21.44 -8.57
C PRO A 508 32.29 -21.74 -9.27
N CYS A 509 33.28 -20.88 -9.08
CA CYS A 509 34.64 -21.12 -9.58
C CYS A 509 35.55 -21.77 -8.53
N ALA A 510 35.28 -21.52 -7.25
CA ALA A 510 36.04 -22.06 -6.14
C ALA A 510 35.13 -22.32 -4.93
N VAL A 511 35.30 -23.48 -4.29
CA VAL A 511 34.55 -23.87 -3.09
C VAL A 511 35.45 -24.71 -2.19
N ALA A 512 35.40 -24.47 -0.89
CA ALA A 512 36.05 -25.35 0.08
C ALA A 512 35.30 -25.38 1.42
N GLU A 513 35.33 -26.55 2.05
CA GLU A 513 34.89 -26.74 3.44
C GLU A 513 36.11 -27.09 4.29
N ARG A 514 36.34 -26.38 5.40
CA ARG A 514 37.46 -26.60 6.34
C ARG A 514 37.00 -26.56 7.79
N SER A 515 37.94 -26.59 8.73
CA SER A 515 37.70 -26.41 10.16
C SER A 515 37.64 -24.94 10.59
N SER A 516 38.11 -24.01 9.74
CA SER A 516 38.00 -22.56 9.93
C SER A 516 37.70 -21.86 8.61
N LEU A 517 37.09 -20.66 8.67
CA LEU A 517 36.80 -19.90 7.46
C LEU A 517 38.05 -19.38 6.75
N LEU A 518 39.10 -19.04 7.49
CA LEU A 518 40.36 -18.58 6.91
C LEU A 518 41.00 -19.68 6.06
N ASP A 519 41.07 -20.90 6.59
CA ASP A 519 41.56 -22.07 5.85
C ASP A 519 40.64 -22.38 4.65
N ALA A 520 39.32 -22.32 4.82
CA ALA A 520 38.37 -22.50 3.71
C ALA A 520 38.60 -21.46 2.60
N TRP A 521 38.81 -20.20 2.95
CA TRP A 521 39.10 -19.13 2.01
C TRP A 521 40.40 -19.39 1.25
N SER A 522 41.53 -19.59 1.95
CA SER A 522 42.83 -19.81 1.33
C SER A 522 42.79 -21.03 0.42
N THR A 523 42.22 -22.13 0.91
CA THR A 523 42.02 -23.37 0.15
C THR A 523 41.20 -23.12 -1.13
N ALA A 524 40.06 -22.43 -1.02
CA ALA A 524 39.18 -22.16 -2.16
C ALA A 524 39.88 -21.26 -3.19
N LEU A 525 40.49 -20.16 -2.74
CA LEU A 525 41.18 -19.21 -3.60
C LEU A 525 42.31 -19.87 -4.39
N GLU A 526 43.07 -20.77 -3.77
CA GLU A 526 44.14 -21.53 -4.45
C GLU A 526 43.64 -22.39 -5.62
N ALA A 527 42.37 -22.83 -5.61
CA ALA A 527 41.83 -23.67 -6.68
C ALA A 527 41.69 -22.95 -8.01
N ASP A 528 41.32 -21.67 -7.99
CA ASP A 528 41.10 -20.87 -9.19
C ASP A 528 41.20 -19.35 -8.87
N PRO A 529 42.41 -18.85 -8.56
CA PRO A 529 42.59 -17.46 -8.17
C PRO A 529 42.27 -16.49 -9.32
N VAL A 530 42.44 -16.97 -10.56
CA VAL A 530 42.18 -16.19 -11.78
C VAL A 530 40.70 -15.88 -11.92
N SER A 531 39.82 -16.88 -11.77
CA SER A 531 38.38 -16.65 -11.90
C SER A 531 37.78 -16.03 -10.64
N ALA A 532 38.40 -16.23 -9.46
CA ALA A 532 37.99 -15.58 -8.22
C ALA A 532 38.14 -14.04 -8.27
N PHE A 533 39.03 -13.50 -9.10
CA PHE A 533 39.19 -12.06 -9.30
C PHE A 533 37.88 -11.43 -9.81
N GLY A 534 37.34 -10.48 -9.04
CA GLY A 534 36.05 -9.84 -9.29
C GLY A 534 34.85 -10.71 -8.96
N GLY A 535 35.04 -11.81 -8.22
CA GLY A 535 33.98 -12.71 -7.81
C GLY A 535 33.13 -12.19 -6.64
N VAL A 536 32.10 -12.98 -6.34
CA VAL A 536 31.21 -12.82 -5.18
C VAL A 536 31.48 -13.95 -4.20
N VAL A 537 31.79 -13.59 -2.95
CA VAL A 537 32.16 -14.56 -1.90
C VAL A 537 30.99 -14.77 -0.95
N ALA A 538 30.59 -16.02 -0.74
CA ALA A 538 29.71 -16.43 0.35
C ALA A 538 30.50 -17.20 1.42
N ALA A 539 30.38 -16.77 2.68
CA ALA A 539 30.95 -17.45 3.85
C ALA A 539 29.83 -17.96 4.78
N THR A 540 29.97 -19.19 5.28
CA THR A 540 28.93 -19.84 6.12
C THR A 540 29.00 -19.48 7.60
N ARG A 541 29.97 -18.66 8.02
CA ARG A 541 30.13 -18.20 9.41
C ARG A 541 30.46 -16.72 9.44
N GLN A 542 30.43 -16.14 10.64
CA GLN A 542 30.78 -14.73 10.84
C GLN A 542 32.21 -14.46 10.36
N ILE A 543 32.41 -13.37 9.61
CA ILE A 543 33.73 -12.95 9.13
C ILE A 543 34.44 -12.15 10.22
N ASP A 544 35.65 -12.59 10.58
CA ASP A 544 36.54 -11.95 11.54
C ASP A 544 37.62 -11.09 10.87
N ALA A 545 38.45 -10.45 11.67
CA ALA A 545 39.52 -9.59 11.18
C ALA A 545 40.53 -10.33 10.29
N ALA A 546 40.88 -11.58 10.66
CA ALA A 546 41.88 -12.36 9.94
C ALA A 546 41.42 -12.68 8.52
N LEU A 547 40.18 -13.16 8.35
CA LEU A 547 39.63 -13.39 7.03
C LEU A 547 39.38 -12.08 6.27
N ALA A 548 38.92 -11.02 6.94
CA ALA A 548 38.73 -9.72 6.29
C ALA A 548 40.01 -9.18 5.66
N THR A 549 41.17 -9.36 6.30
CA THR A 549 42.48 -8.98 5.75
C THR A 549 42.78 -9.68 4.43
N GLU A 550 42.50 -10.98 4.34
CA GLU A 550 42.72 -11.74 3.11
C GLU A 550 41.71 -11.36 2.01
N LEU A 551 40.45 -11.11 2.37
CA LEU A 551 39.41 -10.72 1.42
C LEU A 551 39.73 -9.38 0.72
N VAL A 552 40.37 -8.43 1.41
CA VAL A 552 40.77 -7.15 0.80
C VAL A 552 42.06 -7.22 -0.01
N ALA A 553 42.80 -8.34 0.05
CA ALA A 553 44.02 -8.53 -0.73
C ALA A 553 43.74 -8.77 -2.23
N ILE A 554 42.54 -9.26 -2.57
CA ILE A 554 42.07 -9.46 -3.94
C ILE A 554 40.91 -8.52 -4.27
N PHE A 555 40.72 -8.23 -5.56
CA PHE A 555 39.54 -7.50 -6.01
C PHE A 555 38.30 -8.41 -5.94
N LEU A 556 37.32 -8.05 -5.11
CA LEU A 556 36.02 -8.71 -5.00
C LEU A 556 34.91 -7.69 -5.26
N GLU A 557 33.81 -8.15 -5.86
CA GLU A 557 32.63 -7.31 -6.07
C GLU A 557 31.76 -7.27 -4.81
N ILE A 558 31.56 -8.44 -4.17
CA ILE A 558 30.65 -8.63 -3.03
C ILE A 558 31.22 -9.67 -2.06
N VAL A 559 31.04 -9.44 -0.76
CA VAL A 559 31.14 -10.46 0.29
C VAL A 559 29.78 -10.57 0.98
N ILE A 560 29.29 -11.80 1.16
CA ILE A 560 28.06 -12.12 1.88
C ILE A 560 28.33 -13.16 2.96
N ALA A 561 27.83 -12.90 4.17
CA ALA A 561 28.06 -13.73 5.35
C ALA A 561 26.90 -13.57 6.33
N PRO A 562 26.74 -14.48 7.32
CA PRO A 562 25.72 -14.32 8.36
C PRO A 562 25.99 -13.15 9.31
N GLY A 563 27.21 -12.64 9.34
CA GLY A 563 27.59 -11.49 10.14
C GLY A 563 29.06 -11.13 9.99
N TYR A 564 29.46 -10.02 10.61
CA TYR A 564 30.82 -9.49 10.58
C TYR A 564 31.20 -8.97 11.95
N SER A 565 32.43 -9.23 12.39
CA SER A 565 32.98 -8.55 13.58
C SER A 565 33.21 -7.06 13.29
N PRO A 566 33.22 -6.18 14.32
CA PRO A 566 33.53 -4.76 14.13
C PRO A 566 34.88 -4.53 13.45
N ASP A 567 35.91 -5.29 13.83
CA ASP A 567 37.25 -5.19 13.25
C ASP A 567 37.27 -5.63 11.77
N ALA A 568 36.49 -6.67 11.43
CA ALA A 568 36.32 -7.07 10.03
C ALA A 568 35.72 -5.95 9.18
N LEU A 569 34.65 -5.29 9.67
CA LEU A 569 34.03 -4.17 8.95
C LEU A 569 35.02 -3.01 8.75
N ALA A 570 35.84 -2.70 9.76
CA ALA A 570 36.87 -1.67 9.65
C ALA A 570 37.91 -2.00 8.56
N ILE A 571 38.31 -3.26 8.43
CA ILE A 571 39.25 -3.71 7.39
C ILE A 571 38.61 -3.68 6.01
N LEU A 572 37.38 -4.20 5.86
CA LEU A 572 36.63 -4.21 4.60
C LEU A 572 36.37 -2.78 4.07
N ALA A 573 36.26 -1.79 4.96
CA ALA A 573 36.10 -0.38 4.59
C ALA A 573 37.30 0.21 3.82
N SER A 574 38.47 -0.43 3.85
CA SER A 574 39.61 -0.06 2.99
C SER A 574 39.32 -0.22 1.50
N LYS A 575 38.28 -0.99 1.13
CA LYS A 575 37.79 -1.17 -0.23
C LYS A 575 36.38 -0.54 -0.37
N PRO A 576 36.27 0.78 -0.59
CA PRO A 576 34.97 1.48 -0.56
C PRO A 576 33.97 1.04 -1.63
N ASN A 577 34.43 0.31 -2.66
CA ASN A 577 33.58 -0.22 -3.72
C ASN A 577 33.03 -1.62 -3.41
N LEU A 578 33.62 -2.35 -2.46
CA LEU A 578 33.22 -3.70 -2.08
C LEU A 578 31.86 -3.66 -1.40
N ARG A 579 30.88 -4.41 -1.91
CA ARG A 579 29.58 -4.53 -1.25
C ARG A 579 29.65 -5.58 -0.16
N VAL A 580 29.16 -5.22 1.02
CA VAL A 580 29.11 -6.13 2.18
C VAL A 580 27.65 -6.39 2.49
N LEU A 581 27.23 -7.65 2.31
CA LEU A 581 25.86 -8.09 2.50
C LEU A 581 25.77 -9.04 3.71
N VAL A 582 24.61 -9.04 4.36
CA VAL A 582 24.31 -9.94 5.49
C VAL A 582 23.19 -10.89 5.10
N ASP A 583 23.42 -12.19 5.29
CA ASP A 583 22.41 -13.24 5.19
C ASP A 583 22.58 -14.23 6.33
N GLU A 584 21.78 -14.03 7.39
CA GLU A 584 21.80 -14.82 8.62
C GLU A 584 21.50 -16.31 8.38
N ARG A 585 20.83 -16.66 7.28
CA ARG A 585 20.54 -18.05 6.92
C ARG A 585 21.78 -18.84 6.47
N LEU A 586 22.92 -18.19 6.24
CA LEU A 586 24.19 -18.86 5.95
C LEU A 586 24.82 -19.54 7.18
N ALA A 587 24.42 -19.17 8.41
CA ALA A 587 24.94 -19.76 9.65
C ALA A 587 24.22 -21.04 10.11
N VAL A 588 23.15 -21.44 9.43
CA VAL A 588 22.27 -22.53 9.90
C VAL A 588 22.80 -23.88 9.42
N ASP A 589 23.19 -24.75 10.36
CA ASP A 589 23.58 -26.14 10.10
C ASP A 589 22.38 -27.09 9.97
N GLU A 590 21.19 -26.66 10.39
CA GLU A 590 19.94 -27.43 10.30
C GLU A 590 19.34 -27.40 8.89
N ALA A 591 18.69 -28.50 8.52
CA ALA A 591 17.93 -28.57 7.29
C ALA A 591 16.83 -27.51 7.32
N ILE A 592 16.84 -26.58 6.36
CA ILE A 592 15.67 -25.76 6.07
C ILE A 592 14.59 -26.76 5.67
N THR A 593 13.63 -27.04 6.56
CA THR A 593 12.39 -27.71 6.19
C THR A 593 11.80 -26.93 5.03
N ALA A 594 11.76 -27.56 3.85
CA ALA A 594 11.32 -26.90 2.63
C ALA A 594 9.98 -26.20 2.91
N PRO A 595 9.92 -24.86 2.87
CA PRO A 595 8.64 -24.21 3.02
C PRO A 595 7.78 -24.66 1.85
N ILE A 596 6.50 -24.90 2.12
CA ILE A 596 5.47 -25.30 1.16
C ILE A 596 5.71 -24.60 -0.18
N ALA A 597 5.58 -25.36 -1.28
CA ALA A 597 5.80 -24.92 -2.65
C ALA A 597 4.97 -23.67 -2.96
N SER A 598 5.52 -22.48 -2.67
CA SER A 598 4.96 -21.25 -3.19
C SER A 598 5.30 -21.23 -4.67
N PRO A 599 4.31 -21.31 -5.59
CA PRO A 599 4.55 -21.35 -7.02
C PRO A 599 5.42 -20.18 -7.49
N ALA A 600 5.29 -19.02 -6.85
CA ALA A 600 5.98 -17.79 -7.23
C ALA A 600 7.49 -17.73 -6.90
N ARG A 601 8.12 -18.83 -6.45
CA ARG A 601 9.55 -18.83 -6.05
C ARG A 601 10.54 -19.06 -7.19
N SER A 602 10.13 -19.71 -8.28
CA SER A 602 10.93 -19.86 -9.49
C SER A 602 10.09 -19.52 -10.71
N LEU A 603 10.40 -18.36 -11.31
CA LEU A 603 9.69 -17.82 -12.46
C LEU A 603 10.69 -17.58 -13.60
N ARG A 604 10.38 -18.09 -14.80
CA ARG A 604 11.18 -17.85 -16.00
C ARG A 604 10.30 -17.38 -17.14
N THR A 605 10.73 -16.34 -17.84
CA THR A 605 10.06 -15.87 -19.06
C THR A 605 10.42 -16.78 -20.25
N ALA A 606 9.42 -17.20 -21.01
CA ALA A 606 9.56 -17.94 -22.26
C ALA A 606 8.70 -17.28 -23.35
N GLY A 607 9.25 -16.23 -23.98
CA GLY A 607 8.48 -15.37 -24.88
C GLY A 607 7.34 -14.67 -24.12
N GLY A 608 6.10 -14.86 -24.58
CA GLY A 608 4.89 -14.34 -23.92
C GLY A 608 4.39 -15.18 -22.74
N ALA A 609 5.01 -16.33 -22.44
CA ALA A 609 4.64 -17.21 -21.35
C ALA A 609 5.55 -17.04 -20.13
N ILE A 610 5.03 -17.40 -18.95
CA ILE A 610 5.78 -17.53 -17.70
C ILE A 610 5.77 -18.99 -17.29
N LEU A 611 6.96 -19.57 -17.14
CA LEU A 611 7.16 -20.90 -16.58
C LEU A 611 7.34 -20.77 -15.07
N VAL A 612 6.61 -21.59 -14.33
CA VAL A 612 6.54 -21.57 -12.86
C VAL A 612 6.96 -22.94 -12.37
N SER A 613 7.89 -23.00 -11.42
CA SER A 613 8.34 -24.27 -10.82
C SER A 613 8.60 -24.13 -9.33
N ALA A 614 8.67 -25.28 -8.63
CA ALA A 614 9.33 -25.30 -7.33
C ALA A 614 10.83 -24.97 -7.51
N PRO A 615 11.46 -24.28 -6.55
CA PRO A 615 12.91 -24.04 -6.57
C PRO A 615 13.68 -25.32 -6.17
N ASP A 616 14.83 -25.56 -6.79
CA ASP A 616 15.74 -26.67 -6.45
C ASP A 616 16.63 -26.29 -5.25
N ILE A 617 16.05 -26.37 -4.06
CA ILE A 617 16.68 -25.96 -2.79
C ILE A 617 16.66 -27.04 -1.70
N ALA A 618 15.99 -28.17 -1.95
CA ALA A 618 15.98 -29.28 -1.00
C ALA A 618 17.42 -29.79 -0.79
N ARG A 619 17.79 -30.08 0.46
CA ARG A 619 19.07 -30.74 0.75
C ARG A 619 18.96 -32.22 0.39
N ASP A 620 19.92 -32.70 -0.39
CA ASP A 620 20.09 -34.14 -0.61
C ASP A 620 20.55 -34.83 0.67
N ASP A 621 20.12 -36.08 0.86
CA ASP A 621 20.61 -36.97 1.92
C ASP A 621 21.57 -38.02 1.33
N PRO A 622 22.90 -37.87 1.52
CA PRO A 622 23.89 -38.83 1.04
C PRO A 622 23.71 -40.24 1.61
N ALA A 623 23.00 -40.43 2.73
CA ALA A 623 22.73 -41.74 3.29
C ALA A 623 21.78 -42.57 2.41
N GLY A 624 20.95 -41.91 1.58
CA GLY A 624 20.03 -42.57 0.65
C GLY A 624 20.68 -43.03 -0.66
N TRP A 625 21.95 -42.70 -0.90
CA TRP A 625 22.61 -43.00 -2.18
C TRP A 625 23.00 -44.46 -2.31
N THR A 626 22.79 -45.03 -3.50
CA THR A 626 23.09 -46.43 -3.78
C THR A 626 24.48 -46.61 -4.35
N CYS A 627 25.31 -47.49 -3.78
CA CYS A 627 26.59 -47.87 -4.38
C CYS A 627 26.36 -48.84 -5.54
N ALA A 628 26.64 -48.39 -6.78
CA ALA A 628 26.41 -49.17 -7.99
C ALA A 628 27.60 -50.06 -8.40
N THR A 629 28.80 -49.75 -7.90
CA THR A 629 30.03 -50.52 -8.13
C THR A 629 30.30 -51.52 -7.01
N ARG A 630 31.21 -52.48 -7.24
CA ARG A 630 31.61 -53.49 -6.24
C ARG A 630 32.38 -52.91 -5.07
N ARG A 631 33.24 -51.92 -5.31
CA ARG A 631 33.98 -51.20 -4.26
C ARG A 631 33.11 -50.09 -3.70
N ALA A 632 32.99 -50.04 -2.37
CA ALA A 632 32.37 -48.93 -1.66
C ALA A 632 33.33 -47.73 -1.52
N PRO A 633 32.82 -46.49 -1.43
CA PRO A 633 33.65 -45.31 -1.19
C PRO A 633 34.24 -45.33 0.22
N THR A 634 35.47 -44.82 0.35
CA THR A 634 36.07 -44.51 1.65
C THR A 634 35.37 -43.32 2.30
N ASP A 635 35.59 -43.08 3.59
CA ASP A 635 34.98 -41.94 4.30
C ASP A 635 35.33 -40.60 3.66
N GLN A 636 36.61 -40.41 3.27
CA GLN A 636 37.01 -39.20 2.55
C GLN A 636 36.34 -39.09 1.17
N GLN A 637 36.20 -40.19 0.44
CA GLN A 637 35.48 -40.19 -0.84
C GLN A 637 33.99 -39.87 -0.64
N ARG A 638 33.35 -40.32 0.44
CA ARG A 638 31.96 -39.96 0.76
C ARG A 638 31.82 -38.45 0.99
N LEU A 639 32.72 -37.86 1.76
CA LEU A 639 32.74 -36.41 2.01
C LEU A 639 32.97 -35.61 0.72
N ASP A 640 33.89 -36.06 -0.13
CA ASP A 640 34.19 -35.39 -1.40
C ASP A 640 33.06 -35.55 -2.42
N LEU A 641 32.41 -36.71 -2.49
CA LEU A 641 31.23 -36.95 -3.33
C LEU A 641 30.03 -36.10 -2.88
N ASP A 642 29.80 -35.99 -1.57
CA ASP A 642 28.76 -35.12 -1.01
C ASP A 642 28.99 -33.65 -1.41
N LEU A 643 30.19 -33.12 -1.17
CA LEU A 643 30.51 -31.76 -1.58
C LEU A 643 30.42 -31.59 -3.11
N ALA A 644 30.91 -32.55 -3.90
CA ALA A 644 30.83 -32.49 -5.36
C ALA A 644 29.37 -32.42 -5.83
N TRP A 645 28.48 -33.18 -5.22
CA TRP A 645 27.05 -33.16 -5.53
C TRP A 645 26.40 -31.80 -5.21
N ARG A 646 26.69 -31.24 -4.03
CA ARG A 646 26.17 -29.93 -3.62
C ARG A 646 26.69 -28.79 -4.51
N VAL A 647 27.95 -28.89 -4.96
CA VAL A 647 28.56 -27.92 -5.89
C VAL A 647 28.01 -28.06 -7.31
N VAL A 648 27.80 -29.29 -7.82
CA VAL A 648 27.37 -29.48 -9.22
C VAL A 648 25.97 -28.92 -9.47
N ARG A 649 25.08 -28.97 -8.46
CA ARG A 649 23.77 -28.27 -8.49
C ARG A 649 23.89 -26.76 -8.71
N GLY A 650 25.00 -26.15 -8.27
CA GLY A 650 25.27 -24.73 -8.44
C GLY A 650 25.78 -24.34 -9.83
N LEU A 651 26.18 -25.30 -10.69
CA LEU A 651 26.74 -25.04 -12.01
C LEU A 651 25.65 -25.04 -13.10
N THR A 652 25.84 -24.24 -14.14
CA THR A 652 24.99 -24.30 -15.35
C THR A 652 25.20 -25.61 -16.10
N SER A 653 24.13 -26.26 -16.54
CA SER A 653 24.15 -27.56 -17.21
C SER A 653 24.61 -27.48 -18.67
N ASN A 654 25.22 -28.55 -19.23
CA ASN A 654 25.67 -29.77 -18.56
C ASN A 654 26.90 -29.49 -17.69
N ALA A 655 26.90 -30.02 -16.47
CA ALA A 655 27.93 -29.71 -15.48
C ALA A 655 28.68 -30.95 -14.96
N ILE A 656 29.98 -30.76 -14.67
CA ILE A 656 30.85 -31.69 -13.96
C ILE A 656 31.59 -30.94 -12.87
N ALA A 657 31.57 -31.44 -11.63
CA ALA A 657 32.34 -30.91 -10.52
C ALA A 657 33.35 -31.96 -10.04
N LEU A 658 34.62 -31.57 -9.95
CA LEU A 658 35.71 -32.40 -9.42
C LEU A 658 36.10 -31.88 -8.04
N VAL A 659 36.00 -32.72 -7.02
CA VAL A 659 36.34 -32.38 -5.64
C VAL A 659 37.43 -33.30 -5.13
N LYS A 660 38.36 -32.75 -4.36
CA LYS A 660 39.36 -33.52 -3.62
C LYS A 660 39.66 -32.83 -2.31
N ASP A 661 39.73 -33.59 -1.23
CA ASP A 661 40.04 -33.08 0.12
C ASP A 661 39.10 -31.92 0.49
N ARG A 662 37.79 -32.10 0.26
CA ARG A 662 36.71 -31.11 0.44
C ARG A 662 36.96 -29.74 -0.21
N ARG A 663 37.61 -29.72 -1.37
CA ARG A 663 37.83 -28.54 -2.22
C ARG A 663 37.40 -28.84 -3.65
N LEU A 664 36.71 -27.90 -4.29
CA LEU A 664 36.51 -27.91 -5.74
C LEU A 664 37.85 -27.72 -6.44
N VAL A 665 38.35 -28.75 -7.13
CA VAL A 665 39.62 -28.71 -7.86
C VAL A 665 39.45 -28.39 -9.35
N GLY A 666 38.27 -28.65 -9.90
CA GLY A 666 37.95 -28.30 -11.29
C GLY A 666 36.46 -28.41 -11.56
N MET A 667 35.97 -27.61 -12.51
CA MET A 667 34.57 -27.64 -12.93
C MET A 667 34.44 -27.44 -14.44
N GLY A 668 33.42 -28.08 -15.00
CA GLY A 668 32.90 -27.81 -16.34
C GLY A 668 31.45 -27.39 -16.22
N SER A 669 31.08 -26.31 -16.91
CA SER A 669 29.77 -25.68 -16.80
C SER A 669 29.29 -25.17 -18.15
N GLY A 670 27.98 -25.26 -18.39
CA GLY A 670 27.31 -24.69 -19.55
C GLY A 670 27.63 -25.41 -20.87
N GLN A 671 28.06 -26.67 -20.82
CA GLN A 671 28.42 -27.42 -22.02
C GLN A 671 27.20 -28.15 -22.60
N THR A 672 27.17 -28.32 -23.93
CA THR A 672 26.14 -29.11 -24.61
C THR A 672 26.43 -30.61 -24.54
N SER A 673 27.68 -31.00 -24.27
CA SER A 673 28.15 -32.38 -24.17
C SER A 673 28.71 -32.68 -22.77
N ARG A 674 28.37 -33.85 -22.23
CA ARG A 674 28.87 -34.30 -20.92
C ARG A 674 30.38 -34.55 -20.94
N LEU A 675 30.89 -35.10 -22.04
CA LEU A 675 32.32 -35.32 -22.24
C LEU A 675 33.08 -34.00 -22.28
N ASP A 676 32.52 -32.96 -22.91
CA ASP A 676 33.18 -31.65 -22.97
C ASP A 676 33.15 -30.94 -21.62
N ALA A 677 32.09 -31.12 -20.81
CA ALA A 677 32.08 -30.68 -19.42
C ALA A 677 33.18 -31.39 -18.60
N ALA A 678 33.33 -32.70 -18.76
CA ALA A 678 34.39 -33.47 -18.08
C ALA A 678 35.79 -33.00 -18.51
N ARG A 679 36.03 -32.84 -19.82
CA ARG A 679 37.28 -32.32 -20.37
C ARG A 679 37.60 -30.91 -19.84
N GLN A 680 36.61 -30.03 -19.79
CA GLN A 680 36.75 -28.68 -19.23
C GLN A 680 37.16 -28.74 -17.76
N ALA A 681 36.48 -29.57 -16.95
CA ALA A 681 36.79 -29.72 -15.53
C ALA A 681 38.22 -30.24 -15.29
N LEU A 682 38.62 -31.27 -16.04
CA LEU A 682 39.96 -31.84 -15.98
C LEU A 682 41.04 -30.84 -16.40
N ALA A 683 40.86 -30.20 -17.56
CA ALA A 683 41.80 -29.21 -18.07
C ALA A 683 41.98 -28.05 -17.08
N LYS A 684 40.89 -27.61 -16.45
CA LYS A 684 40.93 -26.55 -15.44
C LYS A 684 41.67 -26.98 -14.18
N ALA A 685 41.39 -28.18 -13.66
CA ALA A 685 42.09 -28.72 -12.51
C ALA A 685 43.60 -28.86 -12.76
N HIS A 686 43.99 -29.37 -13.94
CA HIS A 686 45.40 -29.52 -14.31
C HIS A 686 46.10 -28.18 -14.51
N ALA A 687 45.43 -27.21 -15.13
CA ALA A 687 46.00 -25.89 -15.37
C ALA A 687 46.23 -25.10 -14.08
N MET A 688 45.33 -25.20 -13.10
CA MET A 688 45.42 -24.42 -11.86
C MET A 688 46.26 -25.11 -10.77
N LEU A 689 46.11 -26.44 -10.63
CA LEU A 689 46.64 -27.20 -9.49
C LEU A 689 47.60 -28.33 -9.91
N GLY A 690 47.88 -28.47 -11.20
CA GLY A 690 48.74 -29.52 -11.75
C GLY A 690 48.04 -30.88 -11.92
N PRO A 691 48.68 -31.85 -12.60
CA PRO A 691 48.06 -33.14 -12.95
C PRO A 691 47.64 -34.00 -11.75
N ALA A 692 48.32 -33.87 -10.61
CA ALA A 692 48.02 -34.63 -9.38
C ALA A 692 46.70 -34.19 -8.69
N SER A 693 46.11 -33.07 -9.11
CA SER A 693 44.87 -32.55 -8.54
C SER A 693 43.66 -33.45 -8.78
N THR A 694 43.65 -34.21 -9.87
CA THR A 694 42.55 -35.12 -10.24
C THR A 694 42.75 -36.54 -9.74
N THR A 695 43.99 -36.92 -9.36
CA THR A 695 44.28 -38.26 -8.84
C THR A 695 43.56 -38.50 -7.51
N GLY A 696 42.67 -39.49 -7.47
CA GLY A 696 41.84 -39.83 -6.32
C GLY A 696 40.66 -38.89 -6.09
N ALA A 697 40.44 -37.89 -6.95
CA ALA A 697 39.34 -36.95 -6.82
C ALA A 697 37.97 -37.65 -6.98
N ALA A 698 36.93 -37.03 -6.42
CA ALA A 698 35.54 -37.33 -6.64
C ALA A 698 34.98 -36.50 -7.81
N CYS A 699 34.10 -37.08 -8.61
CA CYS A 699 33.44 -36.45 -9.74
C CYS A 699 31.92 -36.54 -9.56
N ALA A 700 31.26 -35.39 -9.58
CA ALA A 700 29.80 -35.30 -9.64
C ALA A 700 29.35 -34.84 -11.03
N SER A 701 28.27 -35.45 -11.51
CA SER A 701 27.58 -35.06 -12.74
C SER A 701 26.14 -34.70 -12.42
N ASP A 702 25.70 -33.49 -12.80
CA ASP A 702 24.34 -32.98 -12.49
C ASP A 702 23.20 -33.85 -13.07
N ALA A 703 23.51 -34.60 -14.13
CA ALA A 703 22.65 -35.59 -14.77
C ALA A 703 23.42 -36.88 -15.08
N PHE A 704 22.72 -37.92 -15.54
CA PHE A 704 23.36 -39.20 -15.83
C PHE A 704 24.41 -39.10 -16.96
N PHE A 705 25.36 -40.04 -16.99
CA PHE A 705 26.30 -40.22 -18.10
C PHE A 705 25.62 -40.96 -19.26
N PRO A 706 25.43 -40.33 -20.44
CA PRO A 706 24.75 -40.98 -21.56
C PRO A 706 25.63 -42.07 -22.22
N PHE A 707 26.95 -41.92 -22.12
CA PHE A 707 27.97 -42.84 -22.62
C PHE A 707 29.11 -42.92 -21.59
N PRO A 708 29.93 -43.99 -21.61
CA PRO A 708 31.05 -44.13 -20.68
C PRO A 708 32.21 -43.16 -20.94
N ASP A 709 32.25 -42.49 -22.10
CA ASP A 709 33.36 -41.63 -22.55
C ASP A 709 33.79 -40.54 -21.56
N ALA A 710 32.84 -39.85 -20.93
CA ALA A 710 33.13 -38.83 -19.92
C ALA A 710 33.73 -39.44 -18.65
N VAL A 711 33.22 -40.62 -18.24
CA VAL A 711 33.73 -41.38 -17.10
C VAL A 711 35.13 -41.89 -17.41
N GLU A 712 35.35 -42.48 -18.59
CA GLU A 712 36.65 -42.95 -19.07
C GLU A 712 37.69 -41.82 -19.11
N ALA A 713 37.31 -40.62 -19.58
CA ALA A 713 38.19 -39.46 -19.56
C ALA A 713 38.60 -39.06 -18.13
N CYS A 714 37.66 -39.06 -17.19
CA CYS A 714 37.95 -38.81 -15.78
C CYS A 714 38.84 -39.91 -15.16
N LEU A 715 38.55 -41.18 -15.43
CA LEU A 715 39.35 -42.32 -14.97
C LEU A 715 40.78 -42.25 -15.51
N ALA A 716 40.97 -41.90 -16.78
CA ALA A 716 42.29 -41.71 -17.40
C ALA A 716 43.10 -40.58 -16.74
N ALA A 717 42.41 -39.59 -16.16
CA ALA A 717 43.03 -38.53 -15.35
C ALA A 717 43.16 -38.89 -13.85
N GLY A 718 42.84 -40.12 -13.48
CA GLY A 718 43.02 -40.65 -12.12
C GLY A 718 41.88 -40.34 -11.15
N VAL A 719 40.73 -39.84 -11.61
CA VAL A 719 39.52 -39.69 -10.76
C VAL A 719 39.10 -41.07 -10.26
N GLY A 720 38.80 -41.19 -8.96
CA GLY A 720 38.59 -42.48 -8.30
C GLY A 720 37.19 -42.73 -7.75
N ALA A 721 36.34 -41.70 -7.72
CA ALA A 721 34.99 -41.77 -7.17
C ALA A 721 34.02 -40.94 -8.03
N PHE A 722 32.80 -41.45 -8.22
CA PHE A 722 31.78 -40.83 -9.07
C PHE A 722 30.44 -40.79 -8.37
N VAL A 723 29.66 -39.73 -8.60
CA VAL A 723 28.24 -39.63 -8.20
C VAL A 723 27.42 -39.05 -9.36
N GLN A 724 26.30 -39.70 -9.65
CA GLN A 724 25.35 -39.29 -10.69
C GLN A 724 23.91 -39.69 -10.31
N PRO A 725 22.86 -39.19 -10.98
CA PRO A 725 21.49 -39.63 -10.70
C PRO A 725 21.23 -41.12 -11.01
N GLY A 726 21.79 -41.63 -12.11
CA GLY A 726 21.32 -42.84 -12.76
C GLY A 726 20.06 -42.62 -13.63
N GLY A 727 19.50 -43.70 -14.18
CA GLY A 727 18.34 -43.70 -15.07
C GLY A 727 18.67 -43.73 -16.57
N SER A 728 19.94 -43.93 -16.94
CA SER A 728 20.33 -44.15 -18.34
C SER A 728 20.09 -45.60 -18.72
N VAL A 729 19.63 -45.85 -19.95
CA VAL A 729 19.62 -47.22 -20.52
C VAL A 729 21.04 -47.81 -20.65
N ARG A 730 22.07 -46.97 -20.52
CA ARG A 730 23.50 -47.33 -20.56
C ARG A 730 24.23 -47.15 -19.23
N ASP A 731 23.52 -47.04 -18.10
CA ASP A 731 24.19 -46.91 -16.80
C ASP A 731 25.19 -48.06 -16.56
N ALA A 732 24.85 -49.28 -17.00
CA ALA A 732 25.72 -50.45 -16.89
C ALA A 732 27.09 -50.25 -17.55
N ASP A 733 27.18 -49.53 -18.66
CA ASP A 733 28.45 -49.29 -19.38
C ASP A 733 29.36 -48.36 -18.56
N ALA A 734 28.80 -47.27 -18.03
CA ALA A 734 29.54 -46.33 -17.19
C ALA A 734 29.95 -46.97 -15.84
N ILE A 735 29.06 -47.73 -15.21
CA ILE A 735 29.35 -48.47 -13.98
C ILE A 735 30.46 -49.49 -14.21
N ALA A 736 30.39 -50.26 -15.31
CA ALA A 736 31.41 -51.25 -15.67
C ALA A 736 32.79 -50.60 -15.89
N ALA A 737 32.85 -49.42 -16.53
CA ALA A 737 34.09 -48.68 -16.70
C ALA A 737 34.73 -48.28 -15.35
N VAL A 738 33.93 -47.79 -14.39
CA VAL A 738 34.41 -47.45 -13.05
C VAL A 738 34.85 -48.71 -12.28
N ASP A 739 34.08 -49.79 -12.35
CA ASP A 739 34.39 -51.06 -11.68
C ASP A 739 35.67 -51.71 -12.23
N ALA A 740 35.90 -51.61 -13.54
CA ALA A 740 37.12 -52.11 -14.18
C ALA A 740 38.36 -51.32 -13.75
N ALA A 741 38.22 -50.02 -13.49
CA ALA A 741 39.28 -49.16 -12.98
C ALA A 741 39.45 -49.21 -11.44
N GLY A 742 38.65 -50.03 -10.73
CA GLY A 742 38.70 -50.15 -9.27
C GLY A 742 38.20 -48.90 -8.52
N GLY A 743 37.43 -48.05 -9.20
CA GLY A 743 36.79 -46.87 -8.61
C GLY A 743 35.49 -47.21 -7.88
N THR A 744 34.76 -46.17 -7.49
CA THR A 744 33.43 -46.28 -6.87
C THR A 744 32.43 -45.36 -7.59
N MET A 745 31.19 -45.78 -7.75
CA MET A 745 30.10 -44.93 -8.26
C MET A 745 28.88 -45.01 -7.34
N LEU A 746 28.34 -43.84 -6.96
CA LEU A 746 27.08 -43.69 -6.24
C LEU A 746 25.97 -43.18 -7.18
N LEU A 747 24.76 -43.70 -7.02
CA LEU A 747 23.55 -43.26 -7.69
C LEU A 747 22.62 -42.55 -6.70
N THR A 748 22.22 -41.32 -7.03
CA THR A 748 21.40 -40.48 -6.13
C THR A 748 19.90 -40.61 -6.39
N GLY A 749 19.48 -40.96 -7.61
CA GLY A 749 18.09 -40.92 -8.04
C GLY A 749 17.54 -39.50 -8.31
N THR A 750 18.34 -38.45 -8.10
CA THR A 750 17.94 -37.05 -8.23
C THR A 750 18.80 -36.34 -9.27
N ARG A 751 18.19 -35.50 -10.12
CA ARG A 751 18.89 -34.71 -11.15
C ARG A 751 18.77 -33.21 -10.87
N HIS A 752 19.87 -32.47 -11.01
CA HIS A 752 19.94 -31.03 -10.71
C HIS A 752 20.30 -30.19 -11.94
N PHE A 753 19.44 -30.16 -12.95
CA PHE A 753 19.67 -29.29 -14.10
C PHE A 753 19.46 -27.81 -13.78
N ARG A 754 20.31 -26.95 -14.33
CA ARG A 754 20.26 -25.49 -14.19
C ARG A 754 20.57 -24.81 -15.52
N HIS A 755 19.71 -23.87 -15.92
CA HIS A 755 19.76 -23.18 -17.22
C HIS A 755 19.52 -21.68 -17.10
#